data_AF-A0A1Y4CX55-F1
#
_entry.id   AF-A0A1Y4CX55-F1
#
_cell.length_a   1.000
_cell.length_b   1.000
_cell.length_c   1.000
_cell.angle_alpha   90.00
_cell.angle_beta   90.00
_cell.angle_gamma   90.00
#
_symmetry.space_group_name_H-M   'P 1'
#
loop_
_entity.id
_entity.type
_entity.pdbx_description
1 polymer ?
#
loop_
_entity_poly.entity_id
_entity_poly.type
_entity_poly.pdbx_seq_one_letter_code
_entity_poly.pdbx_strand_id
1 'polypeptide(L)'
;MPETRPSFPRRAVITGGMPYGNKNLHFGHIGGVFVPADFFARFLRDRIGPENVLFVSGTDCYGSPIAEGFRKKVENEGYAGTIEDYVRVNHDAQKAALDAYGISLDLFAGSGLEPARDVHARLTDELIRRLHERGYLHRRTTRQFFDVEAGTFLNGRQVQGRCPVRGCKSEKAYADECDLGHQFDPEELIAPVSQLTGTTPELRPVDNWYFDLPAFREELERLMDEWDLDPQVRAVVTKTVRESLVDPVIYVQTKFREAYDAVADRLPGHVLTEAEKGQQSFSLTFSGWEARDEAREVLDAAGVRFRTGKCLLPLRITGNIEWGVPAPELEGSSGLTVWVWPESLWAPISFTQTALSLAPEGRYSSRDWHDWWCSEDARVYQFIGQDNIYFYCVAQPALWEALGWGLTQDVPVANYHILFMNKKASSSGKIVPPMAAELLDAYTPEQLRAHWLSLGLDQKAVSFNPKAFDTSVSHKDKKTGEDVLVRDDPRVVDPALKESAFLTNIFNRLARSCFYGAANVCDAHLPAAAPAADAVHAAREAVLAFERRAYEFDAHGALAVAEEFCRAANKRWDEASKAAKGDDAAYEQALADAFVALRATALLMHPAVPAGCEKICEHMGFSPELFFSWEHAFDGPAELAAALGETPESHAIVPLPPRYDFFEKHPSQVKGK
;
A
#
# COMPACT_ATOMS: atom_id res chain seq x y z
N MET A 1 -24.93 7.15 -19.82
CA MET A 1 -23.58 6.84 -20.34
C MET A 1 -23.70 5.50 -21.05
N PRO A 2 -22.92 5.19 -22.12
CA PRO A 2 -23.03 3.88 -22.75
C PRO A 2 -22.84 2.76 -21.73
N GLU A 3 -23.51 1.63 -21.96
CA GLU A 3 -23.47 0.37 -21.17
C GLU A 3 -22.10 -0.33 -21.19
N THR A 4 -21.04 0.33 -21.64
CA THR A 4 -19.71 -0.27 -21.78
C THR A 4 -19.07 -0.45 -20.40
N ARG A 5 -18.97 -1.70 -19.96
CA ARG A 5 -18.22 -2.11 -18.77
C ARG A 5 -16.72 -1.83 -18.98
N PRO A 6 -15.96 -1.50 -17.93
CA PRO A 6 -14.51 -1.41 -18.02
C PRO A 6 -13.89 -2.75 -18.46
N SER A 7 -12.76 -2.67 -19.18
CA SER A 7 -11.96 -3.86 -19.53
C SER A 7 -10.95 -4.14 -18.43
N PHE A 8 -10.80 -5.41 -18.06
CA PHE A 8 -9.81 -5.89 -17.11
C PHE A 8 -8.80 -6.80 -17.82
N PRO A 9 -7.58 -6.93 -17.29
CA PRO A 9 -6.57 -7.81 -17.88
C PRO A 9 -6.98 -9.28 -17.76
N ARG A 10 -6.35 -10.14 -18.56
CA ARG A 10 -6.49 -11.60 -18.43
C ARG A 10 -5.79 -12.12 -17.18
N ARG A 11 -4.69 -11.49 -16.78
CA ARG A 11 -3.94 -11.80 -15.55
C ARG A 11 -3.57 -10.54 -14.79
N ALA A 12 -3.59 -10.63 -13.47
CA ALA A 12 -3.20 -9.52 -12.62
C ALA A 12 -2.22 -9.95 -11.54
N VAL A 13 -1.15 -9.17 -11.38
CA VAL A 13 -0.31 -9.20 -10.18
C VAL A 13 -0.69 -7.99 -9.33
N ILE A 14 -1.09 -8.22 -8.09
CA ILE A 14 -1.27 -7.18 -7.08
C ILE A 14 -0.06 -7.25 -6.16
N THR A 15 0.48 -6.10 -5.81
CA THR A 15 1.53 -6.03 -4.80
C THR A 15 1.15 -5.06 -3.69
N GLY A 16 1.65 -5.33 -2.48
CA GLY A 16 1.60 -4.39 -1.36
C GLY A 16 3.01 -3.97 -0.98
N GLY A 17 3.22 -2.68 -0.72
CA GLY A 17 4.51 -2.15 -0.26
C GLY A 17 5.09 -2.94 0.92
N MET A 18 6.39 -3.24 0.85
CA MET A 18 7.08 -4.13 1.78
C MET A 18 7.39 -3.44 3.12
N PRO A 19 6.85 -3.90 4.25
CA PRO A 19 7.24 -3.40 5.57
C PRO A 19 8.68 -3.82 5.95
N TYR A 20 9.42 -2.92 6.60
CA TYR A 20 10.76 -3.20 7.12
C TYR A 20 10.75 -4.30 8.20
N GLY A 21 11.70 -5.22 8.12
CA GLY A 21 11.88 -6.37 9.03
C GLY A 21 12.38 -6.06 10.43
N ASN A 22 12.27 -4.81 10.91
CA ASN A 22 12.64 -4.42 12.27
C ASN A 22 11.46 -3.99 13.16
N LYS A 23 10.23 -4.00 12.63
CA LYS A 23 9.04 -3.51 13.33
C LYS A 23 7.79 -4.32 12.99
N ASN A 24 6.83 -4.29 13.91
CA ASN A 24 5.47 -4.78 13.67
C ASN A 24 4.64 -3.81 12.81
N LEU A 25 3.53 -4.31 12.30
CA LEU A 25 2.59 -3.51 11.52
C LEU A 25 1.72 -2.62 12.42
N HIS A 26 1.50 -1.38 11.99
CA HIS A 26 0.55 -0.45 12.59
C HIS A 26 -0.61 -0.16 11.63
N PHE A 27 -1.62 0.58 12.10
CA PHE A 27 -2.81 0.91 11.32
C PHE A 27 -2.51 1.47 9.91
N GLY A 28 -1.46 2.28 9.76
CA GLY A 28 -1.06 2.84 8.45
C GLY A 28 -0.65 1.79 7.42
N HIS A 29 0.04 0.71 7.82
CA HIS A 29 0.40 -0.37 6.89
C HIS A 29 -0.86 -1.13 6.46
N ILE A 30 -1.73 -1.47 7.41
CA ILE A 30 -2.94 -2.24 7.14
C ILE A 30 -3.94 -1.41 6.33
N GLY A 31 -4.41 -0.28 6.87
CA GLY A 31 -5.45 0.54 6.24
C GLY A 31 -4.96 1.34 5.03
N GLY A 32 -3.68 1.70 4.98
CA GLY A 32 -3.13 2.53 3.90
C GLY A 32 -2.57 1.74 2.73
N VAL A 33 -2.30 0.44 2.88
CA VAL A 33 -1.68 -0.38 1.82
C VAL A 33 -2.40 -1.72 1.68
N PHE A 34 -2.37 -2.58 2.71
CA PHE A 34 -2.79 -3.97 2.56
C PHE A 34 -4.30 -4.16 2.39
N VAL A 35 -5.14 -3.41 3.10
CA VAL A 35 -6.60 -3.51 2.95
C VAL A 35 -7.08 -3.03 1.58
N PRO A 36 -6.62 -1.86 1.06
CA PRO A 36 -6.92 -1.47 -0.32
C PRO A 36 -6.43 -2.48 -1.37
N ALA A 37 -5.21 -3.01 -1.21
CA ALA A 37 -4.66 -4.01 -2.11
C ALA A 37 -5.47 -5.31 -2.09
N ASP A 38 -5.84 -5.78 -0.90
CA ASP A 38 -6.65 -6.99 -0.71
C ASP A 38 -8.07 -6.85 -1.23
N PHE A 39 -8.69 -5.67 -1.04
CA PHE A 39 -9.98 -5.35 -1.65
C PHE A 39 -9.91 -5.51 -3.17
N PHE A 40 -8.90 -4.92 -3.80
CA PHE A 40 -8.78 -5.01 -5.25
C PHE A 40 -8.40 -6.42 -5.73
N ALA A 41 -7.53 -7.13 -5.00
CA ALA A 41 -7.19 -8.51 -5.29
C ALA A 41 -8.41 -9.42 -5.24
N ARG A 42 -9.24 -9.34 -4.18
CA ARG A 42 -10.50 -10.10 -4.06
C ARG A 42 -11.49 -9.74 -5.16
N PHE A 43 -11.67 -8.46 -5.44
CA PHE A 43 -12.50 -8.00 -6.56
C PHE A 43 -12.03 -8.61 -7.88
N LEU A 44 -10.73 -8.62 -8.16
CA LEU A 44 -10.20 -9.25 -9.38
C LEU A 44 -10.36 -10.77 -9.38
N ARG A 45 -10.20 -11.46 -8.24
CA ARG A 45 -10.43 -12.91 -8.17
C ARG A 45 -11.88 -13.26 -8.50
N ASP A 46 -12.83 -12.48 -7.99
CA ASP A 46 -14.25 -12.59 -8.34
C ASP A 46 -14.48 -12.24 -9.83
N ARG A 47 -13.71 -11.28 -10.36
CA ARG A 47 -13.94 -10.69 -11.68
C ARG A 47 -13.34 -11.47 -12.85
N ILE A 48 -12.16 -12.04 -12.68
CA ILE A 48 -11.38 -12.73 -13.72
C ILE A 48 -10.94 -14.14 -13.31
N GLY A 49 -11.37 -14.63 -12.16
CA GLY A 49 -11.04 -15.97 -11.64
C GLY A 49 -9.82 -15.96 -10.72
N PRO A 50 -9.84 -16.74 -9.62
CA PRO A 50 -8.76 -16.78 -8.64
C PRO A 50 -7.43 -17.30 -9.19
N GLU A 51 -7.45 -18.11 -10.24
CA GLU A 51 -6.27 -18.64 -10.94
C GLU A 51 -5.55 -17.60 -11.81
N ASN A 52 -6.19 -16.45 -12.07
CA ASN A 52 -5.68 -15.35 -12.90
C ASN A 52 -5.19 -14.16 -12.08
N VAL A 53 -5.11 -14.31 -10.75
CA VAL A 53 -4.70 -13.25 -9.83
C VAL A 53 -3.64 -13.76 -8.87
N LEU A 54 -2.53 -13.04 -8.81
CA LEU A 54 -1.46 -13.23 -7.82
C LEU A 54 -1.37 -11.98 -6.94
N PHE A 55 -1.57 -12.15 -5.63
CA PHE A 55 -1.31 -11.08 -4.66
C PHE A 55 -0.07 -11.42 -3.83
N VAL A 56 1.03 -10.70 -4.07
CA VAL A 56 2.31 -10.94 -3.39
C VAL A 56 2.80 -9.71 -2.64
N SER A 57 3.46 -9.94 -1.51
CA SER A 57 4.17 -8.91 -0.76
C SER A 57 5.21 -9.60 0.13
N GLY A 58 5.90 -8.85 0.97
CA GLY A 58 6.83 -9.45 1.90
C GLY A 58 7.47 -8.45 2.83
N THR A 59 8.28 -8.98 3.74
CA THR A 59 9.15 -8.20 4.61
C THR A 59 10.39 -7.80 3.83
N ASP A 60 10.71 -6.51 3.86
CA ASP A 60 12.04 -6.02 3.49
C ASP A 60 13.02 -6.46 4.59
N CYS A 61 13.93 -7.37 4.23
CA CYS A 61 14.80 -8.04 5.18
C CYS A 61 16.13 -7.30 5.43
N TYR A 62 16.43 -6.22 4.72
CA TYR A 62 17.78 -5.63 4.72
C TYR A 62 17.81 -4.16 5.17
N GLY A 63 19.02 -3.61 5.24
CA GLY A 63 19.24 -2.19 5.51
C GLY A 63 19.64 -1.82 6.94
N SER A 64 20.19 -0.61 7.08
CA SER A 64 20.74 -0.10 8.34
C SER A 64 19.75 -0.06 9.52
N PRO A 65 18.43 0.19 9.34
CA PRO A 65 17.49 0.17 10.47
C PRO A 65 17.33 -1.21 11.12
N ILE A 66 17.52 -2.30 10.36
CA ILE A 66 17.46 -3.67 10.86
C ILE A 66 18.73 -3.99 11.64
N ALA A 67 19.91 -3.70 11.07
CA ALA A 67 21.18 -3.89 11.75
C ALA A 67 21.23 -3.14 13.09
N GLU A 68 20.78 -1.88 13.11
CA GLU A 68 20.73 -1.06 14.32
C GLU A 68 19.68 -1.54 15.34
N GLY A 69 18.52 -2.02 14.87
CA GLY A 69 17.49 -2.60 15.72
C GLY A 69 17.96 -3.91 16.38
N PHE A 70 18.59 -4.78 15.60
CA PHE A 70 19.21 -6.02 16.07
C PHE A 70 20.27 -5.75 17.12
N ARG A 71 21.24 -4.87 16.83
CA ARG A 71 22.32 -4.50 17.76
C ARG A 71 21.77 -4.02 19.10
N LYS A 72 20.81 -3.09 19.09
CA LYS A 72 20.16 -2.59 20.31
C LYS A 72 19.48 -3.69 21.10
N LYS A 73 18.88 -4.66 20.43
CA LYS A 73 18.24 -5.80 21.09
C LYS A 73 19.27 -6.74 21.74
N VAL A 74 20.40 -6.97 21.09
CA VAL A 74 21.53 -7.73 21.66
C VAL A 74 22.10 -7.01 22.87
N GLU A 75 22.45 -5.72 22.73
CA GLU A 75 23.10 -4.93 23.78
C GLU A 75 22.19 -4.67 25.00
N ASN A 76 20.91 -4.31 24.78
CA ASN A 76 20.03 -3.87 25.86
C ASN A 76 19.16 -5.00 26.45
N GLU A 77 18.81 -6.00 25.64
CA GLU A 77 17.88 -7.08 26.04
C GLU A 77 18.58 -8.44 26.16
N GLY A 78 19.88 -8.53 25.86
CA GLY A 78 20.65 -9.78 25.92
C GLY A 78 20.20 -10.82 24.89
N TYR A 79 19.71 -10.38 23.73
CA TYR A 79 19.26 -11.26 22.66
C TYR A 79 20.42 -12.11 22.10
N ALA A 80 20.24 -13.43 22.04
CA ALA A 80 21.26 -14.39 21.62
C ALA A 80 21.06 -14.96 20.21
N GLY A 81 19.99 -14.56 19.51
CA GLY A 81 19.70 -15.00 18.14
C GLY A 81 20.55 -14.29 17.09
N THR A 82 20.51 -14.78 15.87
CA THR A 82 21.15 -14.13 14.70
C THR A 82 20.30 -12.96 14.19
N ILE A 83 20.86 -12.14 13.29
CA ILE A 83 20.07 -11.10 12.59
C ILE A 83 18.97 -11.72 11.73
N GLU A 84 19.19 -12.92 11.16
CA GLU A 84 18.17 -13.67 10.43
C GLU A 84 17.01 -14.05 11.36
N ASP A 85 17.29 -14.51 12.59
CA ASP A 85 16.26 -14.81 13.59
C ASP A 85 15.49 -13.55 14.01
N TYR A 86 16.19 -12.42 14.16
CA TYR A 86 15.55 -11.13 14.46
C TYR A 86 14.58 -10.72 13.34
N VAL A 87 14.99 -10.81 12.08
CA VAL A 87 14.12 -10.50 10.93
C VAL A 87 12.97 -11.50 10.85
N ARG A 88 13.22 -12.79 11.06
CA ARG A 88 12.18 -13.84 11.02
C ARG A 88 11.10 -13.62 12.06
N VAL A 89 11.45 -13.28 13.30
CA VAL A 89 10.47 -12.96 14.35
C VAL A 89 9.58 -11.79 13.95
N ASN A 90 10.14 -10.75 13.33
CA ASN A 90 9.35 -9.62 12.83
C ASN A 90 8.49 -10.02 11.62
N HIS A 91 9.04 -10.79 10.68
CA HIS A 91 8.31 -11.32 9.53
C HIS A 91 7.08 -12.14 9.96
N ASP A 92 7.26 -13.07 10.90
CA ASP A 92 6.19 -13.92 11.41
C ASP A 92 5.11 -13.09 12.12
N ALA A 93 5.51 -12.07 12.89
CA ALA A 93 4.57 -11.15 13.55
C ALA A 93 3.81 -10.27 12.54
N GLN A 94 4.48 -9.81 11.48
CA GLN A 94 3.84 -9.08 10.39
C GLN A 94 2.84 -9.96 9.65
N LYS A 95 3.22 -11.20 9.30
CA LYS A 95 2.34 -12.17 8.66
C LYS A 95 1.13 -12.48 9.53
N ALA A 96 1.34 -12.77 10.81
CA ALA A 96 0.26 -13.06 11.76
C ALA A 96 -0.71 -11.88 11.88
N ALA A 97 -0.21 -10.64 11.85
CA ALA A 97 -1.07 -9.46 11.81
C ALA A 97 -1.89 -9.41 10.51
N LEU A 98 -1.28 -9.64 9.34
CA LEU A 98 -2.01 -9.66 8.06
C LEU A 98 -3.07 -10.77 8.01
N ASP A 99 -2.74 -11.97 8.49
CA ASP A 99 -3.66 -13.11 8.58
C ASP A 99 -4.85 -12.77 9.50
N ALA A 100 -4.61 -12.11 10.64
CA ALA A 100 -5.66 -11.70 11.58
C ALA A 100 -6.64 -10.67 10.97
N TYR A 101 -6.21 -9.92 9.96
CA TYR A 101 -7.07 -8.99 9.20
C TYR A 101 -7.73 -9.64 7.96
N GLY A 102 -7.50 -10.94 7.73
CA GLY A 102 -8.01 -11.66 6.57
C GLY A 102 -7.41 -11.20 5.24
N ILE A 103 -6.19 -10.67 5.24
CA ILE A 103 -5.47 -10.29 4.03
C ILE A 103 -5.11 -11.57 3.25
N SER A 104 -5.61 -11.69 2.03
CA SER A 104 -5.53 -12.88 1.20
C SER A 104 -4.33 -12.86 0.24
N LEU A 105 -3.13 -12.72 0.79
CA LEU A 105 -1.89 -12.84 0.03
C LEU A 105 -1.70 -14.29 -0.43
N ASP A 106 -1.34 -14.47 -1.70
CA ASP A 106 -0.87 -15.75 -2.23
C ASP A 106 0.52 -16.11 -1.69
N LEU A 107 1.35 -15.09 -1.44
CA LEU A 107 2.62 -15.23 -0.73
C LEU A 107 2.98 -13.94 0.01
N PHE A 108 3.29 -14.07 1.31
CA PHE A 108 4.01 -13.07 2.09
C PHE A 108 5.41 -13.60 2.39
N ALA A 109 6.42 -13.11 1.68
CA ALA A 109 7.79 -13.62 1.74
C ALA A 109 8.73 -12.69 2.52
N GLY A 110 10.02 -13.01 2.57
CA GLY A 110 11.07 -12.06 2.96
C GLY A 110 12.22 -12.12 1.97
N SER A 111 12.74 -10.97 1.51
CA SER A 111 13.82 -10.94 0.50
C SER A 111 15.09 -11.67 0.95
N GLY A 112 15.33 -11.72 2.26
CA GLY A 112 16.43 -12.46 2.89
C GLY A 112 16.03 -13.72 3.66
N LEU A 113 14.79 -14.22 3.48
CA LEU A 113 14.28 -15.40 4.19
C LEU A 113 13.80 -16.47 3.22
N GLU A 114 13.91 -17.73 3.62
CA GLU A 114 13.26 -18.83 2.91
C GLU A 114 11.74 -18.64 2.91
N PRO A 115 11.03 -19.02 1.83
CA PRO A 115 11.54 -19.72 0.64
C PRO A 115 12.04 -18.81 -0.50
N ALA A 116 11.99 -17.48 -0.34
CA ALA A 116 12.27 -16.54 -1.43
C ALA A 116 13.74 -16.14 -1.56
N ARG A 117 14.56 -16.30 -0.50
CA ARG A 117 15.96 -15.85 -0.43
C ARG A 117 16.78 -16.23 -1.66
N ASP A 118 16.80 -17.50 -2.02
CA ASP A 118 17.63 -17.98 -3.13
C ASP A 118 17.10 -17.52 -4.49
N VAL A 119 15.78 -17.43 -4.65
CA VAL A 119 15.14 -16.90 -5.87
C VAL A 119 15.48 -15.42 -6.04
N HIS A 120 15.36 -14.66 -4.95
CA HIS A 120 15.67 -13.24 -4.91
C HIS A 120 17.15 -12.93 -5.17
N ALA A 121 18.06 -13.70 -4.56
CA ALA A 121 19.49 -13.56 -4.79
C ALA A 121 19.88 -13.84 -6.26
N ARG A 122 19.31 -14.88 -6.87
CA ARG A 122 19.54 -15.19 -8.30
C ARG A 122 19.01 -14.09 -9.23
N LEU A 123 17.78 -13.64 -9.02
CA LEU A 123 17.19 -12.55 -9.81
C LEU A 123 18.02 -11.26 -9.70
N THR A 124 18.50 -10.97 -8.49
CA THR A 124 19.34 -9.80 -8.22
C THR A 124 20.68 -9.86 -8.97
N ASP A 125 21.36 -11.01 -8.97
CA ASP A 125 22.59 -11.22 -9.76
C ASP A 125 22.34 -11.01 -11.26
N GLU A 126 21.27 -11.62 -11.79
CA GLU A 126 20.88 -11.51 -13.20
C GLU A 126 20.59 -10.07 -13.61
N LEU A 127 19.80 -9.35 -12.80
CA LEU A 127 19.41 -7.97 -13.05
C LEU A 127 20.63 -7.03 -13.07
N ILE A 128 21.52 -7.14 -12.08
CA ILE A 128 22.70 -6.28 -11.99
C ILE A 128 23.67 -6.54 -13.16
N ARG A 129 23.91 -7.82 -13.51
CA ARG A 129 24.72 -8.16 -14.69
C ARG A 129 24.10 -7.60 -15.96
N ARG A 130 22.79 -7.71 -16.11
CA ARG A 130 22.07 -7.18 -17.27
C ARG A 130 22.23 -5.66 -17.42
N LEU A 131 22.10 -4.91 -16.32
CA LEU A 131 22.31 -3.46 -16.33
C LEU A 131 23.75 -3.09 -16.72
N HIS A 132 24.73 -3.85 -16.22
CA HIS A 132 26.14 -3.67 -16.57
C HIS A 132 26.41 -3.98 -18.05
N GLU A 133 25.95 -5.12 -18.56
CA GLU A 133 26.09 -5.54 -19.96
C GLU A 133 25.47 -4.54 -20.94
N ARG A 134 24.38 -3.88 -20.54
CA ARG A 134 23.73 -2.83 -21.35
C ARG A 134 24.33 -1.45 -21.17
N GLY A 135 25.33 -1.29 -20.31
CA GLY A 135 26.06 -0.04 -20.13
C GLY A 135 25.38 1.00 -19.24
N TYR A 136 24.37 0.61 -18.45
CA TYR A 136 23.63 1.51 -17.55
C TYR A 136 24.11 1.47 -16.09
N LEU A 137 25.16 0.70 -15.81
CA LEU A 137 25.75 0.59 -14.48
C LEU A 137 27.18 1.14 -14.51
N HIS A 138 27.45 2.14 -13.69
CA HIS A 138 28.74 2.83 -13.65
C HIS A 138 29.35 2.77 -12.26
N ARG A 139 30.65 2.45 -12.20
CA ARG A 139 31.41 2.50 -10.96
C ARG A 139 31.71 3.96 -10.61
N ARG A 140 31.35 4.37 -9.40
CA ARG A 140 31.68 5.70 -8.86
C ARG A 140 32.31 5.57 -7.49
N THR A 141 33.34 6.35 -7.25
CA THR A 141 33.95 6.51 -5.94
C THR A 141 33.22 7.63 -5.20
N THR A 142 32.58 7.30 -4.09
CA THR A 142 31.93 8.29 -3.20
C THR A 142 32.58 8.26 -1.82
N ARG A 143 32.53 9.38 -1.09
CA ARG A 143 32.97 9.38 0.30
C ARG A 143 31.88 8.84 1.20
N GLN A 144 32.23 7.89 2.06
CA GLN A 144 31.33 7.30 3.05
C GLN A 144 31.94 7.41 4.44
N PHE A 145 31.10 7.55 5.46
CA PHE A 145 31.54 7.59 6.85
C PHE A 145 32.15 6.26 7.29
N PHE A 146 33.26 6.33 8.01
CA PHE A 146 34.00 5.21 8.58
C PHE A 146 34.26 5.48 10.06
N ASP A 147 33.89 4.54 10.90
CA ASP A 147 34.21 4.55 12.32
C ASP A 147 35.60 3.94 12.52
N VAL A 148 36.56 4.77 12.94
CA VAL A 148 37.95 4.34 13.13
C VAL A 148 38.07 3.35 14.29
N GLU A 149 37.27 3.52 15.35
CA GLU A 149 37.32 2.70 16.55
C GLU A 149 36.60 1.37 16.35
N ALA A 150 35.44 1.37 15.68
CA ALA A 150 34.75 0.13 15.30
C ALA A 150 35.36 -0.56 14.07
N GLY A 151 36.24 0.12 13.32
CA GLY A 151 36.90 -0.44 12.14
C GLY A 151 35.95 -0.76 10.99
N THR A 152 34.83 -0.03 10.85
CA THR A 152 33.78 -0.35 9.87
C THR A 152 33.19 0.89 9.21
N PHE A 153 32.62 0.70 8.02
CA PHE A 153 31.85 1.73 7.33
C PHE A 153 30.47 1.89 7.97
N LEU A 154 30.02 3.13 8.09
CA LEU A 154 28.74 3.49 8.66
C LEU A 154 27.75 3.80 7.54
N ASN A 155 26.54 3.25 7.66
CA ASN A 155 25.47 3.39 6.69
C ASN A 155 24.19 3.92 7.36
N GLY A 156 23.46 4.79 6.66
CA GLY A 156 22.17 5.33 7.09
C GLY A 156 22.16 5.72 8.57
N ARG A 157 21.34 5.03 9.37
CA ARG A 157 21.10 5.35 10.79
C ARG A 157 22.29 5.13 11.72
N GLN A 158 23.39 4.52 11.24
CA GLN A 158 24.62 4.34 12.02
C GLN A 158 25.44 5.63 12.16
N VAL A 159 25.13 6.67 11.38
CA VAL A 159 25.63 8.04 11.59
C VAL A 159 24.45 8.95 11.84
N GLN A 160 24.56 9.85 12.81
CA GLN A 160 23.59 10.92 13.00
C GLN A 160 24.25 12.29 12.96
N GLY A 161 23.52 13.26 12.43
CA GLY A 161 23.90 14.66 12.40
C GLY A 161 22.68 15.56 12.19
N ARG A 162 22.91 16.76 11.68
CA ARG A 162 21.85 17.72 11.32
C ARG A 162 21.77 17.92 9.81
N CYS A 163 20.54 18.03 9.30
CA CYS A 163 20.28 18.16 7.87
C CYS A 163 20.87 19.46 7.29
N PRO A 164 21.64 19.41 6.19
CA PRO A 164 22.21 20.60 5.55
C PRO A 164 21.19 21.40 4.71
N VAL A 165 20.08 20.77 4.31
CA VAL A 165 19.04 21.41 3.49
C VAL A 165 18.39 22.54 4.29
N ARG A 166 18.65 23.81 3.91
CA ARG A 166 18.12 24.96 4.67
C ARG A 166 16.57 24.90 4.72
N GLY A 167 15.95 25.43 5.77
CA GLY A 167 14.50 25.34 5.96
C GLY A 167 13.96 23.94 6.27
N CYS A 168 14.79 22.90 6.20
CA CYS A 168 14.46 21.60 6.76
C CYS A 168 14.33 21.71 8.29
N LYS A 169 13.21 21.24 8.82
CA LYS A 169 12.94 21.18 10.28
C LYS A 169 13.20 19.78 10.85
N SER A 170 13.93 18.95 10.10
CA SER A 170 14.33 17.62 10.54
C SER A 170 15.10 17.73 11.85
N GLU A 171 14.69 16.92 12.83
CA GLU A 171 15.44 16.80 14.09
C GLU A 171 16.60 15.81 13.94
N LYS A 172 16.61 14.98 12.89
CA LYS A 172 17.57 13.91 12.67
C LYS A 172 17.93 13.74 11.19
N ALA A 173 19.21 13.92 10.90
CA ALA A 173 19.81 13.51 9.63
C ALA A 173 20.73 12.30 9.85
N TYR A 174 20.85 11.49 8.80
CA TYR A 174 21.55 10.22 8.73
C TYR A 174 22.50 10.26 7.53
N ALA A 175 23.62 9.53 7.58
CA ALA A 175 24.64 9.44 6.53
C ALA A 175 24.51 10.41 5.33
N ASP A 176 23.64 10.07 4.37
CA ASP A 176 23.31 10.76 3.11
C ASP A 176 21.83 11.21 2.98
N GLU A 177 21.01 11.08 4.04
CA GLU A 177 19.58 11.43 4.02
C GLU A 177 19.04 12.01 5.33
N CYS A 178 17.93 12.73 5.33
CA CYS A 178 17.24 13.11 6.59
C CYS A 178 15.92 12.37 6.80
N ASP A 179 15.39 12.43 8.03
CA ASP A 179 14.09 11.82 8.39
C ASP A 179 12.86 12.38 7.64
N LEU A 180 13.06 13.46 6.86
CA LEU A 180 12.08 14.05 5.93
C LEU A 180 12.34 13.67 4.47
N GLY A 181 13.31 12.80 4.19
CA GLY A 181 13.60 12.26 2.84
C GLY A 181 14.49 13.13 1.95
N HIS A 182 15.11 14.19 2.47
CA HIS A 182 16.10 14.94 1.68
C HIS A 182 17.38 14.12 1.53
N GLN A 183 17.85 13.95 0.29
CA GLN A 183 19.15 13.36 -0.04
C GLN A 183 20.21 14.47 -0.12
N PHE A 184 21.42 14.22 0.36
CA PHE A 184 22.57 15.14 0.32
C PHE A 184 23.87 14.34 0.41
N ASP A 185 25.00 14.98 0.09
CA ASP A 185 26.28 14.29 0.17
C ASP A 185 26.70 14.10 1.64
N PRO A 186 27.31 12.95 2.01
CA PRO A 186 27.76 12.71 3.38
C PRO A 186 28.63 13.82 3.98
N GLU A 187 29.42 14.51 3.16
CA GLU A 187 30.24 15.67 3.53
C GLU A 187 29.44 16.86 4.07
N GLU A 188 28.20 16.98 3.64
CA GLU A 188 27.32 18.08 4.03
C GLU A 188 26.65 17.82 5.39
N LEU A 189 26.69 16.58 5.90
CA LEU A 189 26.08 16.23 7.18
C LEU A 189 26.74 16.99 8.33
N ILE A 190 25.95 17.81 9.03
CA ILE A 190 26.48 18.70 10.06
C ILE A 190 26.67 17.93 11.37
N ALA A 191 27.88 17.98 11.93
CA ALA A 191 28.27 17.36 13.21
C ALA A 191 27.97 15.84 13.24
N PRO A 192 28.59 15.04 12.35
CA PRO A 192 28.35 13.62 12.28
C PRO A 192 28.88 12.91 13.54
N VAL A 193 28.08 11.99 14.07
CA VAL A 193 28.40 11.16 15.23
C VAL A 193 28.06 9.71 14.91
N SER A 194 29.04 8.83 15.09
CA SER A 194 28.85 7.38 15.00
C SER A 194 27.89 6.91 16.10
N GLN A 195 26.87 6.15 15.72
CA GLN A 195 25.99 5.48 16.68
C GLN A 195 26.59 4.21 17.24
N LEU A 196 27.70 3.71 16.68
CA LEU A 196 28.39 2.52 17.16
C LEU A 196 29.30 2.86 18.34
N THR A 197 30.12 3.91 18.23
CA THR A 197 31.15 4.26 19.22
C THR A 197 30.96 5.63 19.86
N GLY A 198 30.08 6.47 19.32
CA GLY A 198 29.91 7.87 19.78
C GLY A 198 30.99 8.83 19.28
N THR A 199 31.95 8.36 18.48
CA THR A 199 33.03 9.19 17.93
C THR A 199 32.60 9.96 16.68
N THR A 200 33.37 10.97 16.28
CA THR A 200 33.20 11.63 14.97
C THR A 200 33.81 10.75 13.88
N PRO A 201 33.03 10.22 12.92
CA PRO A 201 33.54 9.34 11.89
C PRO A 201 34.36 10.10 10.84
N GLU A 202 35.30 9.40 10.20
CA GLU A 202 36.07 9.90 9.06
C GLU A 202 35.34 9.63 7.75
N LEU A 203 35.60 10.42 6.71
CA LEU A 203 35.12 10.12 5.37
C LEU A 203 36.19 9.39 4.57
N ARG A 204 35.85 8.23 4.02
CA ARG A 204 36.75 7.41 3.19
C ARG A 204 36.13 7.13 1.82
N PRO A 205 36.94 7.09 0.75
CA PRO A 205 36.45 6.73 -0.57
C PRO A 205 36.00 5.27 -0.59
N VAL A 206 34.86 5.02 -1.23
CA VAL A 206 34.30 3.69 -1.47
C VAL A 206 33.78 3.64 -2.89
N ASP A 207 34.15 2.59 -3.62
CA ASP A 207 33.63 2.32 -4.94
C ASP A 207 32.29 1.58 -4.81
N ASN A 208 31.26 2.13 -5.45
CA ASN A 208 29.96 1.48 -5.58
C ASN A 208 29.49 1.56 -7.02
N TRP A 209 28.54 0.69 -7.36
CA TRP A 209 27.85 0.71 -8.63
C TRP A 209 26.61 1.59 -8.55
N TYR A 210 26.47 2.45 -9.55
CA TYR A 210 25.35 3.37 -9.70
C TYR A 210 24.63 3.10 -11.01
N PHE A 211 23.31 3.05 -10.96
CA PHE A 211 22.45 3.01 -12.13
C PHE A 211 22.31 4.42 -12.72
N ASP A 212 22.47 4.54 -14.03
CA ASP A 212 22.37 5.79 -14.78
C ASP A 212 20.90 6.23 -14.97
N LEU A 213 20.23 6.49 -13.85
CA LEU A 213 18.85 6.98 -13.82
C LEU A 213 18.64 8.28 -14.66
N PRO A 214 19.55 9.26 -14.66
CA PRO A 214 19.40 10.48 -15.48
C PRO A 214 19.26 10.22 -16.98
N ALA A 215 19.81 9.12 -17.51
CA ALA A 215 19.68 8.77 -18.93
C ALA A 215 18.24 8.45 -19.36
N PHE A 216 17.34 8.18 -18.42
CA PHE A 216 15.95 7.78 -18.69
C PHE A 216 14.93 8.91 -18.54
N ARG A 217 15.41 10.17 -18.54
CA ARG A 217 14.55 11.35 -18.37
C ARG A 217 13.43 11.40 -19.40
N GLU A 218 13.74 11.23 -20.69
CA GLU A 218 12.75 11.37 -21.77
C GLU A 218 11.69 10.27 -21.70
N GLU A 219 12.08 9.05 -21.37
CA GLU A 219 11.18 7.92 -21.18
C GLU A 219 10.26 8.13 -19.99
N LEU A 220 10.77 8.67 -18.89
CA LEU A 220 9.96 9.01 -17.72
C LEU A 220 8.99 10.16 -18.02
N GLU A 221 9.41 11.19 -18.75
CA GLU A 221 8.53 12.29 -19.18
C GLU A 221 7.38 11.78 -20.05
N ARG A 222 7.68 10.89 -21.02
CA ARG A 222 6.66 10.24 -21.84
C ARG A 222 5.71 9.38 -21.01
N LEU A 223 6.23 8.60 -20.06
CA LEU A 223 5.39 7.79 -19.16
C LEU A 223 4.47 8.66 -18.31
N MET A 224 4.92 9.82 -17.84
CA MET A 224 4.05 10.74 -17.10
C MET A 224 2.93 11.29 -17.99
N ASP A 225 3.21 11.60 -19.26
CA ASP A 225 2.17 12.05 -20.20
C ASP A 225 1.13 10.95 -20.48
N GLU A 226 1.56 9.69 -20.54
CA GLU A 226 0.67 8.52 -20.64
C GLU A 226 -0.18 8.35 -19.38
N TRP A 227 0.44 8.42 -18.20
CA TRP A 227 -0.25 8.30 -16.92
C TRP A 227 -1.18 9.47 -16.60
N ASP A 228 -0.91 10.67 -17.11
CA ASP A 228 -1.82 11.82 -16.97
C ASP A 228 -3.17 11.58 -17.69
N LEU A 229 -3.22 10.62 -18.63
CA LEU A 229 -4.43 10.21 -19.36
C LEU A 229 -5.06 8.91 -18.83
N ASP A 230 -4.36 8.17 -17.97
CA ASP A 230 -4.84 6.90 -17.43
C ASP A 230 -5.73 7.14 -16.20
N PRO A 231 -7.04 6.81 -16.24
CA PRO A 231 -7.94 6.99 -15.10
C PRO A 231 -7.55 6.13 -13.88
N GLN A 232 -6.70 5.13 -14.05
CA GLN A 232 -6.21 4.26 -12.99
C GLN A 232 -4.99 4.84 -12.26
N VAL A 233 -4.36 5.90 -12.79
CA VAL A 233 -3.20 6.56 -12.16
C VAL A 233 -3.63 7.87 -11.51
N ARG A 234 -3.38 8.00 -10.20
CA ARG A 234 -3.77 9.18 -9.43
C ARG A 234 -2.85 10.36 -9.73
N ALA A 235 -3.41 11.56 -9.88
CA ALA A 235 -2.67 12.78 -10.19
C ALA A 235 -1.52 13.13 -9.22
N VAL A 236 -1.56 12.62 -7.98
CA VAL A 236 -0.44 12.78 -7.03
C VAL A 236 0.83 12.10 -7.51
N VAL A 237 0.72 11.00 -8.26
CA VAL A 237 1.85 10.25 -8.81
C VAL A 237 2.61 11.11 -9.81
N THR A 238 1.96 11.51 -10.90
CA THR A 238 2.61 12.27 -11.99
C THR A 238 3.13 13.62 -11.49
N LYS A 239 2.35 14.32 -10.65
CA LYS A 239 2.79 15.57 -10.00
C LYS A 239 4.06 15.38 -9.20
N THR A 240 4.15 14.32 -8.39
CA THR A 240 5.31 14.07 -7.53
C THR A 240 6.53 13.63 -8.34
N VAL A 241 6.34 12.80 -9.36
CA VAL A 241 7.43 12.37 -10.27
C VAL A 241 8.04 13.57 -10.99
N ARG A 242 7.22 14.48 -11.53
CA ARG A 242 7.70 15.67 -12.25
C ARG A 242 8.52 16.61 -11.37
N GLU A 243 8.38 16.58 -10.04
CA GLU A 243 9.28 17.31 -9.14
C GLU A 243 10.74 16.82 -9.20
N SER A 244 10.97 15.57 -9.60
CA SER A 244 12.30 14.98 -9.81
C SER A 244 12.80 15.13 -11.26
N LEU A 245 11.89 15.41 -12.20
CA LEU A 245 12.20 15.64 -13.61
C LEU A 245 12.43 17.12 -13.93
N VAL A 246 12.72 17.96 -12.94
CA VAL A 246 13.11 19.36 -13.21
C VAL A 246 14.60 19.46 -13.56
N ASP A 247 15.00 20.57 -14.15
CA ASP A 247 16.41 20.84 -14.43
C ASP A 247 17.23 20.93 -13.13
N PRO A 248 18.50 20.52 -13.15
CA PRO A 248 19.40 20.69 -12.01
C PRO A 248 19.61 22.18 -11.68
N VAL A 249 19.26 22.57 -10.45
CA VAL A 249 19.33 23.97 -9.99
C VAL A 249 20.13 24.10 -8.69
N ILE A 250 20.90 25.18 -8.57
CA ILE A 250 21.51 25.66 -7.33
C ILE A 250 20.88 26.99 -6.92
N TYR A 251 20.48 27.11 -5.65
CA TYR A 251 19.96 28.32 -5.03
C TYR A 251 21.01 28.96 -4.14
N VAL A 252 21.54 30.10 -4.56
CA VAL A 252 22.58 30.85 -3.82
C VAL A 252 21.92 32.00 -3.07
N GLN A 253 22.28 32.21 -1.79
CA GLN A 253 21.72 33.33 -1.05
C GLN A 253 22.23 34.66 -1.60
N THR A 254 21.37 35.68 -1.70
CA THR A 254 21.73 36.99 -2.28
C THR A 254 22.91 37.67 -1.59
N LYS A 255 23.14 37.40 -0.30
CA LYS A 255 24.31 37.90 0.43
C LYS A 255 25.66 37.32 -0.04
N PHE A 256 25.67 36.21 -0.79
CA PHE A 256 26.87 35.64 -1.41
C PHE A 256 27.03 36.07 -2.87
N ARG A 257 26.28 37.08 -3.33
CA ARG A 257 26.33 37.54 -4.72
C ARG A 257 27.74 37.92 -5.17
N GLU A 258 28.44 38.75 -4.41
CA GLU A 258 29.82 39.14 -4.74
C GLU A 258 30.78 37.94 -4.78
N ALA A 259 30.61 36.97 -3.87
CA ALA A 259 31.43 35.76 -3.84
C ALA A 259 31.14 34.83 -5.01
N TYR A 260 29.87 34.74 -5.45
CA TYR A 260 29.48 34.05 -6.69
C TYR A 260 30.04 34.75 -7.93
N ASP A 261 29.86 36.07 -8.05
CA ASP A 261 30.31 36.84 -9.21
C ASP A 261 31.83 36.70 -9.42
N ALA A 262 32.60 36.57 -8.32
CA ALA A 262 34.05 36.35 -8.35
C ALA A 262 34.49 34.97 -8.86
N VAL A 263 33.57 33.99 -8.96
CA VAL A 263 33.85 32.64 -9.46
C VAL A 263 32.93 32.21 -10.60
N ALA A 264 32.03 33.09 -11.06
CA ALA A 264 31.00 32.75 -12.04
C ALA A 264 31.57 32.30 -13.39
N ASP A 265 32.73 32.82 -13.78
CA ASP A 265 33.48 32.46 -14.99
C ASP A 265 34.13 31.07 -14.91
N ARG A 266 34.29 30.53 -13.69
CA ARG A 266 34.82 29.18 -13.42
C ARG A 266 33.73 28.13 -13.33
N LEU A 267 32.46 28.52 -13.28
CA LEU A 267 31.35 27.59 -13.23
C LEU A 267 31.06 27.03 -14.64
N PRO A 268 30.57 25.79 -14.74
CA PRO A 268 29.98 25.26 -15.97
C PRO A 268 28.88 26.17 -16.52
N GLY A 269 28.55 25.99 -17.81
CA GLY A 269 27.50 26.77 -18.47
C GLY A 269 26.18 26.70 -17.70
N HIS A 270 25.68 27.86 -17.28
CA HIS A 270 24.48 27.98 -16.45
C HIS A 270 23.66 29.22 -16.78
N VAL A 271 22.36 29.16 -16.45
CA VAL A 271 21.44 30.29 -16.56
C VAL A 271 21.23 30.88 -15.16
N LEU A 272 21.70 32.11 -14.97
CA LEU A 272 21.44 32.91 -13.77
C LEU A 272 20.02 33.50 -13.84
N THR A 273 19.21 33.21 -12.82
CA THR A 273 17.91 33.87 -12.60
C THR A 273 17.97 34.67 -11.32
N GLU A 274 17.79 35.99 -11.45
CA GLU A 274 17.88 36.93 -10.33
C GLU A 274 16.74 36.74 -9.32
N ALA A 275 17.04 37.08 -8.06
CA ALA A 275 16.04 36.99 -6.98
C ALA A 275 14.91 38.00 -7.21
N GLU A 276 13.66 37.54 -7.17
CA GLU A 276 12.50 38.42 -7.22
C GLU A 276 12.31 39.21 -5.92
N LYS A 277 11.45 40.25 -5.95
CA LYS A 277 11.18 41.10 -4.79
C LYS A 277 10.67 40.26 -3.60
N GLY A 278 11.49 40.18 -2.55
CA GLY A 278 11.18 39.44 -1.32
C GLY A 278 11.83 38.06 -1.22
N GLN A 279 12.47 37.57 -2.28
CA GLN A 279 13.28 36.36 -2.23
C GLN A 279 14.69 36.65 -1.70
N GLN A 280 15.27 35.68 -0.98
CA GLN A 280 16.61 35.79 -0.39
C GLN A 280 17.67 34.99 -1.17
N SER A 281 17.33 34.48 -2.35
CA SER A 281 18.21 33.63 -3.13
C SER A 281 17.95 33.82 -4.62
N PHE A 282 19.03 33.84 -5.41
CA PHE A 282 18.98 33.74 -6.87
C PHE A 282 19.29 32.28 -7.26
N SER A 283 18.96 31.87 -8.47
CA SER A 283 19.17 30.49 -8.93
C SER A 283 20.11 30.39 -10.12
N LEU A 284 20.84 29.28 -10.18
CA LEU A 284 21.70 28.86 -11.27
C LEU A 284 21.14 27.54 -11.81
N THR A 285 20.70 27.55 -13.07
CA THR A 285 20.15 26.35 -13.73
C THR A 285 21.19 25.78 -14.67
N PHE A 286 21.40 24.46 -14.62
CA PHE A 286 22.42 23.74 -15.38
C PHE A 286 21.77 22.78 -16.37
N SER A 287 22.46 22.47 -17.46
CA SER A 287 21.98 21.54 -18.49
C SER A 287 22.00 20.06 -18.05
N GLY A 288 22.73 19.74 -16.99
CA GLY A 288 22.95 18.37 -16.53
C GLY A 288 23.40 18.35 -15.07
N TRP A 289 23.23 17.20 -14.42
CA TRP A 289 23.52 17.06 -12.99
C TRP A 289 25.03 17.09 -12.73
N GLU A 290 25.85 16.64 -13.68
CA GLU A 290 27.31 16.69 -13.65
C GLU A 290 27.80 18.14 -13.62
N ALA A 291 27.27 18.99 -14.50
CA ALA A 291 27.60 20.41 -14.54
C ALA A 291 27.16 21.12 -13.25
N ARG A 292 26.03 20.73 -12.67
CA ARG A 292 25.61 21.21 -11.35
C ARG A 292 26.60 20.76 -10.27
N ASP A 293 27.04 19.50 -10.27
CA ASP A 293 27.94 18.99 -9.24
C ASP A 293 29.35 19.57 -9.33
N GLU A 294 29.89 19.78 -10.53
CA GLU A 294 31.13 20.54 -10.74
C GLU A 294 30.98 21.99 -10.23
N ALA A 295 29.83 22.62 -10.48
CA ALA A 295 29.56 23.96 -9.95
C ALA A 295 29.53 23.98 -8.41
N ARG A 296 29.03 22.93 -7.76
CA ARG A 296 29.01 22.82 -6.29
C ARG A 296 30.43 22.85 -5.73
N GLU A 297 31.36 22.09 -6.30
CA GLU A 297 32.75 22.06 -5.84
C GLU A 297 33.41 23.45 -5.93
N VAL A 298 33.18 24.18 -7.03
CA VAL A 298 33.72 25.53 -7.24
C VAL A 298 33.12 26.53 -6.24
N LEU A 299 31.80 26.46 -6.00
CA LEU A 299 31.09 27.33 -5.06
C LEU A 299 31.49 27.08 -3.61
N ASP A 300 31.61 25.81 -3.21
CA ASP A 300 32.04 25.43 -1.86
C ASP A 300 33.49 25.87 -1.59
N ALA A 301 34.39 25.69 -2.57
CA ALA A 301 35.76 26.19 -2.48
C ALA A 301 35.83 27.73 -2.36
N ALA A 302 34.83 28.44 -2.88
CA ALA A 302 34.68 29.89 -2.77
C ALA A 302 33.98 30.34 -1.48
N GLY A 303 33.57 29.41 -0.61
CA GLY A 303 32.81 29.71 0.61
C GLY A 303 31.38 30.21 0.36
N VAL A 304 30.84 29.99 -0.85
CA VAL A 304 29.47 30.36 -1.21
C VAL A 304 28.52 29.34 -0.62
N ARG A 305 27.58 29.77 0.23
CA ARG A 305 26.52 28.87 0.72
C ARG A 305 25.38 28.83 -0.27
N PHE A 306 25.03 27.61 -0.67
CA PHE A 306 23.91 27.34 -1.56
C PHE A 306 23.03 26.20 -1.04
N ARG A 307 21.97 25.90 -1.80
CA ARG A 307 21.24 24.63 -1.75
C ARG A 307 21.02 24.12 -3.15
N THR A 308 20.81 22.83 -3.31
CA THR A 308 20.40 22.22 -4.57
C THR A 308 18.87 22.03 -4.63
N GLY A 309 18.32 22.11 -5.84
CA GLY A 309 16.97 21.64 -6.15
C GLY A 309 16.94 20.13 -6.36
N LYS A 310 15.73 19.57 -6.41
CA LYS A 310 15.52 18.19 -6.85
C LYS A 310 15.91 18.06 -8.33
N CYS A 311 16.49 16.93 -8.71
CA CYS A 311 16.61 16.47 -10.10
C CYS A 311 16.94 14.97 -10.08
N LEU A 312 16.90 14.31 -11.23
CA LEU A 312 17.42 12.96 -11.37
C LEU A 312 18.91 12.93 -11.06
N LEU A 313 19.33 11.92 -10.31
CA LEU A 313 20.72 11.60 -10.00
C LEU A 313 20.95 10.12 -10.20
N PRO A 314 22.19 9.69 -10.49
CA PRO A 314 22.49 8.27 -10.56
C PRO A 314 22.12 7.57 -9.26
N LEU A 315 21.41 6.46 -9.37
CA LEU A 315 20.86 5.73 -8.23
C LEU A 315 21.90 4.73 -7.73
N ARG A 316 22.27 4.80 -6.45
CA ARG A 316 23.19 3.83 -5.85
C ARG A 316 22.56 2.42 -5.83
N ILE A 317 23.22 1.45 -6.45
CA ILE A 317 22.79 0.04 -6.50
C ILE A 317 23.49 -0.79 -5.43
N THR A 318 24.79 -0.61 -5.24
CA THR A 318 25.56 -1.41 -4.29
C THR A 318 26.07 -0.58 -3.10
N GLY A 319 26.38 -1.29 -2.03
CA GLY A 319 26.95 -0.82 -0.79
C GLY A 319 27.93 -1.84 -0.21
N ASN A 320 28.26 -1.63 1.06
CA ASN A 320 29.23 -2.42 1.82
C ASN A 320 28.67 -2.82 3.20
N ILE A 321 27.35 -3.06 3.26
CA ILE A 321 26.70 -3.56 4.48
C ILE A 321 26.93 -5.07 4.59
N GLU A 322 27.23 -5.55 5.80
CA GLU A 322 27.44 -6.98 6.08
C GLU A 322 26.17 -7.82 5.87
N TRP A 323 25.00 -7.32 6.29
CA TRP A 323 23.69 -7.94 6.08
C TRP A 323 22.98 -7.35 4.85
N GLY A 324 23.13 -8.02 3.70
CA GLY A 324 22.56 -7.62 2.42
C GLY A 324 22.60 -8.77 1.40
N VAL A 325 21.91 -8.61 0.27
CA VAL A 325 22.07 -9.52 -0.87
C VAL A 325 23.47 -9.32 -1.47
N PRO A 326 24.29 -10.37 -1.67
CA PRO A 326 25.59 -10.21 -2.33
C PRO A 326 25.43 -9.64 -3.74
N ALA A 327 26.21 -8.61 -4.09
CA ALA A 327 26.26 -8.10 -5.45
C ALA A 327 27.23 -8.95 -6.31
N PRO A 328 26.99 -9.08 -7.63
CA PRO A 328 27.92 -9.75 -8.52
C PRO A 328 29.29 -9.05 -8.52
N GLU A 329 30.35 -9.85 -8.66
CA GLU A 329 31.68 -9.33 -8.91
C GLU A 329 31.77 -8.82 -10.36
N LEU A 330 31.96 -7.50 -10.52
CA LEU A 330 32.07 -6.80 -11.80
C LEU A 330 33.34 -5.97 -11.80
N GLU A 331 34.09 -5.96 -12.91
CA GLU A 331 35.31 -5.13 -13.08
C GLU A 331 36.31 -5.18 -11.91
N GLY A 332 36.42 -6.34 -11.26
CA GLY A 332 37.31 -6.56 -10.10
C GLY A 332 36.79 -6.02 -8.77
N SER A 333 35.55 -5.51 -8.69
CA SER A 333 34.90 -5.22 -7.41
C SER A 333 34.46 -6.51 -6.72
N SER A 334 34.74 -6.66 -5.43
CA SER A 334 34.32 -7.81 -4.62
C SER A 334 33.82 -7.37 -3.23
N GLY A 335 33.03 -8.22 -2.58
CA GLY A 335 32.52 -7.98 -1.22
C GLY A 335 31.46 -6.88 -1.10
N LEU A 336 30.87 -6.44 -2.21
CA LEU A 336 29.76 -5.50 -2.22
C LEU A 336 28.42 -6.22 -1.96
N THR A 337 27.50 -5.53 -1.31
CA THR A 337 26.10 -5.96 -1.15
C THR A 337 25.17 -5.00 -1.88
N VAL A 338 23.97 -5.46 -2.22
CA VAL A 338 22.97 -4.64 -2.89
C VAL A 338 22.27 -3.76 -1.86
N TRP A 339 22.07 -2.50 -2.21
CA TRP A 339 21.37 -1.56 -1.38
C TRP A 339 19.88 -1.93 -1.29
N VAL A 340 19.31 -1.80 -0.10
CA VAL A 340 17.95 -2.27 0.21
C VAL A 340 16.88 -1.62 -0.68
N TRP A 341 17.01 -0.32 -0.94
CA TRP A 341 16.03 0.42 -1.74
C TRP A 341 15.91 -0.13 -3.16
N PRO A 342 17.00 -0.30 -3.95
CA PRO A 342 16.96 -1.00 -5.23
C PRO A 342 16.38 -2.42 -5.16
N GLU A 343 16.87 -3.29 -4.28
CA GLU A 343 16.44 -4.71 -4.32
C GLU A 343 14.95 -4.90 -4.07
N SER A 344 14.38 -4.04 -3.21
CA SER A 344 12.94 -4.04 -2.94
C SER A 344 12.07 -3.79 -4.18
N LEU A 345 12.61 -3.15 -5.23
CA LEU A 345 11.89 -2.83 -6.47
C LEU A 345 11.64 -4.05 -7.36
N TRP A 346 12.54 -5.05 -7.33
CA TRP A 346 12.39 -6.30 -8.08
C TRP A 346 12.05 -7.50 -7.20
N ALA A 347 12.01 -7.32 -5.88
CA ALA A 347 11.51 -8.33 -4.95
C ALA A 347 10.12 -8.88 -5.33
N PRO A 348 9.13 -8.07 -5.77
CA PRO A 348 7.84 -8.60 -6.21
C PRO A 348 7.91 -9.64 -7.34
N ILE A 349 8.86 -9.52 -8.28
CA ILE A 349 9.10 -10.52 -9.32
C ILE A 349 9.63 -11.81 -8.68
N SER A 350 10.60 -11.72 -7.78
CA SER A 350 11.12 -12.91 -7.07
C SER A 350 10.06 -13.59 -6.20
N PHE A 351 9.15 -12.83 -5.61
CA PHE A 351 8.02 -13.38 -4.84
C PHE A 351 6.98 -14.02 -5.74
N THR A 352 6.73 -13.45 -6.92
CA THR A 352 5.90 -14.08 -7.96
C THR A 352 6.49 -15.42 -8.37
N GLN A 353 7.78 -15.46 -8.72
CA GLN A 353 8.49 -16.70 -9.07
C GLN A 353 8.40 -17.73 -7.95
N THR A 354 8.58 -17.30 -6.70
CA THR A 354 8.49 -18.16 -5.52
C THR A 354 7.07 -18.72 -5.35
N ALA A 355 6.04 -17.88 -5.42
CA ALA A 355 4.64 -18.30 -5.30
C ALA A 355 4.24 -19.32 -6.37
N LEU A 356 4.63 -19.07 -7.63
CA LEU A 356 4.39 -19.98 -8.76
C LEU A 356 5.14 -21.32 -8.61
N SER A 357 6.33 -21.30 -8.00
CA SER A 357 7.12 -22.52 -7.77
C SER A 357 6.51 -23.42 -6.68
N LEU A 358 5.94 -22.82 -5.63
CA LEU A 358 5.40 -23.51 -4.47
C LEU A 358 3.95 -23.99 -4.67
N ALA A 359 3.22 -23.37 -5.59
CA ALA A 359 1.82 -23.67 -5.80
C ALA A 359 1.58 -25.07 -6.41
N PRO A 360 0.48 -25.74 -6.02
CA PRO A 360 0.08 -27.00 -6.64
C PRO A 360 -0.27 -26.79 -8.11
N GLU A 361 -0.14 -27.86 -8.90
CA GLU A 361 -0.52 -27.84 -10.32
C GLU A 361 -1.99 -27.41 -10.49
N GLY A 362 -2.25 -26.51 -11.44
CA GLY A 362 -3.59 -25.98 -11.70
C GLY A 362 -4.05 -24.83 -10.80
N ARG A 363 -3.29 -24.43 -9.76
CA ARG A 363 -3.66 -23.27 -8.91
C ARG A 363 -3.68 -21.96 -9.70
N TYR A 364 -2.77 -21.80 -10.65
CA TYR A 364 -2.61 -20.59 -11.45
C TYR A 364 -2.72 -20.90 -12.94
N SER A 365 -3.20 -19.93 -13.72
CA SER A 365 -3.37 -20.08 -15.17
C SER A 365 -2.06 -20.12 -15.96
N SER A 366 -0.93 -19.78 -15.32
CA SER A 366 0.41 -20.03 -15.83
C SER A 366 1.42 -20.18 -14.68
N ARG A 367 2.46 -21.00 -14.91
CA ARG A 367 3.63 -21.15 -14.04
C ARG A 367 4.84 -20.35 -14.51
N ASP A 368 4.79 -19.77 -15.70
CA ASP A 368 5.85 -18.89 -16.20
C ASP A 368 5.60 -17.47 -15.69
N TRP A 369 6.55 -16.91 -14.94
CA TRP A 369 6.40 -15.56 -14.39
C TRP A 369 6.35 -14.48 -15.48
N HIS A 370 6.90 -14.73 -16.68
CA HIS A 370 6.81 -13.80 -17.81
C HIS A 370 5.36 -13.60 -18.28
N ASP A 371 4.48 -14.61 -18.15
CA ASP A 371 3.06 -14.47 -18.48
C ASP A 371 2.33 -13.48 -17.57
N TRP A 372 2.91 -13.16 -16.42
CA TRP A 372 2.35 -12.26 -15.41
C TRP A 372 2.96 -10.86 -15.48
N TRP A 373 4.23 -10.74 -15.87
CA TRP A 373 5.00 -9.49 -15.83
C TRP A 373 5.35 -8.91 -17.20
N CYS A 374 5.32 -9.70 -18.27
CA CYS A 374 5.76 -9.29 -19.61
C CYS A 374 4.64 -9.34 -20.67
N SER A 375 3.52 -10.01 -20.38
CA SER A 375 2.44 -10.17 -21.36
C SER A 375 1.59 -8.90 -21.50
N GLU A 376 1.18 -8.58 -22.74
CA GLU A 376 0.34 -7.41 -23.04
C GLU A 376 -1.04 -7.48 -22.39
N ASP A 377 -1.56 -8.69 -22.16
CA ASP A 377 -2.84 -8.97 -21.50
C ASP A 377 -2.72 -9.19 -19.98
N ALA A 378 -1.53 -8.99 -19.42
CA ALA A 378 -1.28 -8.95 -17.98
C ALA A 378 -1.10 -7.51 -17.49
N ARG A 379 -1.44 -7.27 -16.22
CA ARG A 379 -1.18 -5.98 -15.54
C ARG A 379 -0.64 -6.21 -14.13
N VAL A 380 0.26 -5.33 -13.73
CA VAL A 380 0.81 -5.27 -12.37
C VAL A 380 0.22 -4.04 -11.69
N TYR A 381 -0.36 -4.21 -10.50
CA TYR A 381 -0.97 -3.15 -9.70
C TYR A 381 -0.20 -2.97 -8.39
N GLN A 382 0.48 -1.83 -8.26
CA GLN A 382 1.46 -1.60 -7.22
C GLN A 382 0.89 -0.69 -6.11
N PHE A 383 0.35 -1.29 -5.03
CA PHE A 383 -0.23 -0.53 -3.93
C PHE A 383 0.86 -0.02 -2.98
N ILE A 384 0.97 1.30 -2.88
CA ILE A 384 2.04 1.98 -2.12
C ILE A 384 1.49 3.16 -1.33
N GLY A 385 2.21 3.55 -0.28
CA GLY A 385 2.04 4.89 0.30
C GLY A 385 2.69 5.94 -0.59
N GLN A 386 2.16 7.16 -0.60
CA GLN A 386 2.68 8.28 -1.41
C GLN A 386 4.19 8.58 -1.21
N ASP A 387 4.76 8.23 -0.06
CA ASP A 387 6.18 8.46 0.23
C ASP A 387 7.10 7.55 -0.62
N ASN A 388 6.55 6.51 -1.24
CA ASN A 388 7.28 5.58 -2.10
C ASN A 388 7.19 5.90 -3.60
N ILE A 389 6.51 7.00 -3.99
CA ILE A 389 6.33 7.37 -5.41
C ILE A 389 7.68 7.50 -6.13
N TYR A 390 8.71 8.08 -5.51
CA TYR A 390 10.02 8.18 -6.15
C TYR A 390 10.57 6.80 -6.56
N PHE A 391 10.49 5.82 -5.67
CA PHE A 391 11.08 4.51 -5.90
C PHE A 391 10.31 3.72 -6.98
N TYR A 392 8.99 3.65 -6.87
CA TYR A 392 8.15 2.83 -7.76
C TYR A 392 7.70 3.56 -9.04
N CYS A 393 7.85 4.88 -9.12
CA CYS A 393 7.35 5.68 -10.25
C CYS A 393 8.45 6.51 -10.93
N VAL A 394 9.70 6.44 -10.44
CA VAL A 394 10.88 7.04 -11.10
C VAL A 394 11.97 5.99 -11.27
N ALA A 395 12.47 5.41 -10.17
CA ALA A 395 13.56 4.45 -10.22
C ALA A 395 13.16 3.14 -10.92
N GLN A 396 12.03 2.53 -10.51
CA GLN A 396 11.59 1.24 -11.06
C GLN A 396 11.23 1.31 -12.56
N PRO A 397 10.46 2.29 -13.06
CA PRO A 397 10.19 2.37 -14.50
C PRO A 397 11.46 2.51 -15.36
N ALA A 398 12.42 3.32 -14.90
CA ALA A 398 13.71 3.46 -15.56
C ALA A 398 14.52 2.15 -15.53
N LEU A 399 14.50 1.41 -14.40
CA LEU A 399 15.10 0.08 -14.32
C LEU A 399 14.45 -0.88 -15.33
N TRP A 400 13.13 -0.87 -15.47
CA TRP A 400 12.43 -1.79 -16.40
C TRP A 400 12.83 -1.53 -17.85
N GLU A 401 12.89 -0.26 -18.24
CA GLU A 401 13.38 0.16 -19.56
C GLU A 401 14.85 -0.26 -19.76
N ALA A 402 15.69 -0.01 -18.75
CA ALA A 402 17.11 -0.35 -18.77
C ALA A 402 17.37 -1.85 -18.88
N LEU A 403 16.49 -2.71 -18.38
CA LEU A 403 16.63 -4.18 -18.49
C LEU A 403 16.29 -4.69 -19.89
N GLY A 404 15.26 -4.10 -20.51
CA GLY A 404 14.81 -4.51 -21.85
C GLY A 404 14.31 -5.96 -21.86
N TRP A 405 13.68 -6.36 -20.76
CA TRP A 405 13.05 -7.68 -20.58
C TRP A 405 11.61 -7.72 -21.10
N GLY A 406 11.11 -6.63 -21.68
CA GLY A 406 9.72 -6.52 -22.12
C GLY A 406 8.74 -6.54 -20.95
N LEU A 407 9.14 -6.02 -19.78
CA LEU A 407 8.26 -5.86 -18.63
C LEU A 407 7.15 -4.86 -18.97
N THR A 408 5.92 -5.22 -18.63
CA THR A 408 4.79 -4.28 -18.65
C THR A 408 4.98 -3.29 -17.51
N GLN A 409 4.81 -1.99 -17.79
CA GLN A 409 4.90 -0.96 -16.74
C GLN A 409 3.78 -1.15 -15.71
N ASP A 410 4.16 -1.10 -14.44
CA ASP A 410 3.26 -1.23 -13.30
C ASP A 410 2.27 -0.06 -13.26
N VAL A 411 1.06 -0.31 -12.76
CA VAL A 411 0.05 0.72 -12.46
C VAL A 411 0.17 1.10 -10.98
N PRO A 412 0.74 2.28 -10.65
CA PRO A 412 0.95 2.67 -9.26
C PRO A 412 -0.36 3.13 -8.59
N VAL A 413 -0.72 2.48 -7.49
CA VAL A 413 -1.88 2.84 -6.67
C VAL A 413 -1.39 3.49 -5.37
N ALA A 414 -1.09 4.80 -5.46
CA ALA A 414 -0.49 5.56 -4.36
C ALA A 414 -1.55 6.14 -3.40
N ASN A 415 -1.59 5.64 -2.16
CA ASN A 415 -2.47 6.12 -1.09
C ASN A 415 -1.84 7.24 -0.26
N TYR A 416 -2.67 8.23 0.10
CA TYR A 416 -2.32 9.25 1.09
C TYR A 416 -2.17 8.67 2.50
N HIS A 417 -1.42 9.36 3.35
CA HIS A 417 -1.22 8.98 4.74
C HIS A 417 -2.51 8.99 5.56
N ILE A 418 -2.62 8.03 6.48
CA ILE A 418 -3.63 8.06 7.54
C ILE A 418 -3.03 8.79 8.76
N LEU A 419 -3.70 9.83 9.23
CA LEU A 419 -3.35 10.55 10.46
C LEU A 419 -3.91 9.80 11.69
N PHE A 420 -3.28 9.96 12.85
CA PHE A 420 -3.81 9.46 14.11
C PHE A 420 -4.17 10.65 15.00
N MET A 421 -5.42 10.72 15.45
CA MET A 421 -5.90 11.84 16.29
C MET A 421 -5.57 13.22 15.69
N ASN A 422 -5.82 13.36 14.39
CA ASN A 422 -5.58 14.51 13.51
C ASN A 422 -4.12 14.96 13.39
N LYS A 423 -3.17 14.07 13.70
CA LYS A 423 -1.74 14.37 13.67
C LYS A 423 -0.96 13.25 12.97
N LYS A 424 0.18 13.58 12.38
CA LYS A 424 1.07 12.58 11.79
C LYS A 424 1.63 11.69 12.91
N ALA A 425 1.35 10.40 12.85
CA ALA A 425 1.93 9.43 13.78
C ALA A 425 3.34 9.04 13.32
N SER A 426 4.22 8.77 14.27
CA SER A 426 5.59 8.28 14.00
C SER A 426 6.09 7.46 15.16
N SER A 427 6.70 6.30 14.90
CA SER A 427 7.28 5.44 15.93
C SER A 427 8.39 6.12 16.75
N SER A 428 9.01 7.17 16.22
CA SER A 428 10.03 7.96 16.92
C SER A 428 9.52 9.31 17.41
N GLY A 429 8.23 9.61 17.19
CA GLY A 429 7.60 10.86 17.57
C GLY A 429 6.85 10.77 18.90
N LYS A 430 6.25 11.89 19.32
CA LYS A 430 5.40 11.95 20.53
C LYS A 430 4.07 11.19 20.36
N ILE A 431 3.66 10.95 19.14
CA ILE A 431 2.39 10.31 18.79
C ILE A 431 2.72 8.98 18.13
N VAL A 432 2.73 7.94 18.95
CA VAL A 432 3.01 6.58 18.52
C VAL A 432 1.75 6.00 17.86
N PRO A 433 1.85 5.42 16.65
CA PRO A 433 0.71 4.79 16.00
C PRO A 433 0.30 3.50 16.75
N PRO A 434 -1.00 3.21 16.96
CA PRO A 434 -1.43 1.92 17.49
C PRO A 434 -1.01 0.78 16.56
N MET A 435 -0.56 -0.32 17.15
CA MET A 435 -0.21 -1.53 16.39
C MET A 435 -1.48 -2.16 15.81
N ALA A 436 -1.34 -2.82 14.67
CA ALA A 436 -2.46 -3.45 13.98
C ALA A 436 -3.15 -4.50 14.88
N ALA A 437 -2.37 -5.33 15.58
CA ALA A 437 -2.92 -6.35 16.47
C ALA A 437 -3.73 -5.75 17.64
N GLU A 438 -3.26 -4.65 18.24
CA GLU A 438 -3.93 -3.99 19.37
C GLU A 438 -5.31 -3.44 19.01
N LEU A 439 -5.52 -3.03 17.75
CA LEU A 439 -6.83 -2.58 17.30
C LEU A 439 -7.87 -3.71 17.33
N LEU A 440 -7.46 -4.96 17.14
CA LEU A 440 -8.36 -6.11 17.16
C LEU A 440 -8.88 -6.45 18.56
N ASP A 441 -8.33 -5.83 19.62
CA ASP A 441 -8.88 -5.93 20.98
C ASP A 441 -10.20 -5.12 21.14
N ALA A 442 -10.49 -4.23 20.20
CA ALA A 442 -11.66 -3.35 20.25
C ALA A 442 -12.59 -3.47 19.02
N TYR A 443 -12.09 -4.00 17.90
CA TYR A 443 -12.76 -4.01 16.61
C TYR A 443 -12.62 -5.36 15.93
N THR A 444 -13.63 -5.79 15.16
CA THR A 444 -13.46 -6.94 14.27
C THR A 444 -12.68 -6.53 13.01
N PRO A 445 -12.03 -7.49 12.32
CA PRO A 445 -11.34 -7.21 11.06
C PRO A 445 -12.25 -6.52 10.03
N GLU A 446 -13.47 -7.01 9.83
CA GLU A 446 -14.40 -6.46 8.84
C GLU A 446 -14.88 -5.05 9.18
N GLN A 447 -14.99 -4.70 10.47
CA GLN A 447 -15.28 -3.32 10.88
C GLN A 447 -14.18 -2.36 10.44
N LEU A 448 -12.92 -2.72 10.68
CA LEU A 448 -11.77 -1.88 10.33
C LEU A 448 -11.53 -1.85 8.81
N ARG A 449 -11.71 -2.97 8.12
CA ARG A 449 -11.61 -3.03 6.65
C ARG A 449 -12.60 -2.06 5.99
N ALA A 450 -13.88 -2.15 6.35
CA ALA A 450 -14.91 -1.26 5.83
C ALA A 450 -14.61 0.21 6.18
N HIS A 451 -14.15 0.48 7.41
CA HIS A 451 -13.79 1.82 7.83
C HIS A 451 -12.65 2.39 6.98
N TRP A 452 -11.52 1.68 6.82
CA TRP A 452 -10.37 2.20 6.07
C TRP A 452 -10.64 2.37 4.58
N LEU A 453 -11.36 1.45 3.95
CA LEU A 453 -11.78 1.59 2.55
C LEU A 453 -12.68 2.83 2.35
N SER A 454 -13.42 3.23 3.38
CA SER A 454 -14.26 4.43 3.33
C SER A 454 -13.52 5.76 3.54
N LEU A 455 -12.21 5.76 3.86
CA LEU A 455 -11.50 6.99 4.18
C LEU A 455 -11.17 7.87 2.96
N GLY A 456 -11.29 7.35 1.73
CA GLY A 456 -10.99 8.12 0.52
C GLY A 456 -9.50 8.54 0.42
N LEU A 457 -8.60 7.60 0.73
CA LEU A 457 -7.15 7.80 0.70
C LEU A 457 -6.57 7.96 -0.72
N ASP A 458 -7.41 7.85 -1.73
CA ASP A 458 -7.17 8.26 -3.11
C ASP A 458 -7.17 9.78 -3.30
N GLN A 459 -7.85 10.51 -2.41
CA GLN A 459 -8.08 11.95 -2.58
C GLN A 459 -7.19 12.80 -1.67
N LYS A 460 -7.04 12.40 -0.41
CA LYS A 460 -6.32 13.17 0.61
C LYS A 460 -5.95 12.33 1.82
N ALA A 461 -5.07 12.89 2.65
CA ALA A 461 -4.82 12.35 3.98
C ALA A 461 -6.05 12.53 4.87
N VAL A 462 -6.42 11.47 5.60
CA VAL A 462 -7.59 11.45 6.49
C VAL A 462 -7.20 10.91 7.86
N SER A 463 -7.87 11.37 8.91
CA SER A 463 -7.57 10.95 10.27
C SER A 463 -8.37 9.74 10.71
N PHE A 464 -7.65 8.76 11.26
CA PHE A 464 -8.19 7.65 12.03
C PHE A 464 -8.24 8.04 13.51
N ASN A 465 -9.47 8.13 14.03
CA ASN A 465 -9.76 8.62 15.39
C ASN A 465 -10.54 7.55 16.19
N PRO A 466 -9.94 6.37 16.47
CA PRO A 466 -10.64 5.30 17.17
C PRO A 466 -10.90 5.67 18.62
N LYS A 467 -12.16 5.64 19.06
CA LYS A 467 -12.54 6.01 20.43
C LYS A 467 -11.79 5.17 21.47
N ALA A 468 -11.54 3.89 21.21
CA ALA A 468 -10.86 2.99 22.15
C ALA A 468 -9.45 3.50 22.58
N PHE A 469 -8.83 4.36 21.76
CA PHE A 469 -7.50 4.91 22.00
C PHE A 469 -7.52 6.41 22.33
N ASP A 470 -8.70 7.02 22.48
CA ASP A 470 -8.82 8.44 22.84
C ASP A 470 -8.78 8.64 24.36
N THR A 471 -7.62 9.11 24.84
CA THR A 471 -7.35 9.42 26.25
C THR A 471 -7.65 10.86 26.62
N SER A 472 -8.28 11.65 25.74
CA SER A 472 -8.71 13.00 26.07
C SER A 472 -9.87 12.98 27.08
N VAL A 473 -9.99 14.05 27.88
CA VAL A 473 -11.07 14.17 28.88
C VAL A 473 -12.37 14.54 28.17
N SER A 474 -13.40 13.72 28.33
CA SER A 474 -14.75 14.01 27.83
C SER A 474 -15.50 14.94 28.78
N HIS A 475 -15.56 14.59 30.06
CA HIS A 475 -16.18 15.41 31.11
C HIS A 475 -15.69 15.00 32.50
N LYS A 476 -15.98 15.82 33.52
CA LYS A 476 -15.82 15.44 34.93
C LYS A 476 -17.08 14.75 35.44
N ASP A 477 -16.93 13.61 36.10
CA ASP A 477 -18.04 12.93 36.78
C ASP A 477 -18.57 13.84 37.91
N LYS A 478 -19.88 14.07 37.94
CA LYS A 478 -20.50 14.99 38.89
C LYS A 478 -20.54 14.46 40.33
N LYS A 479 -20.40 13.16 40.53
CA LYS A 479 -20.45 12.48 41.84
C LYS A 479 -19.05 12.26 42.41
N THR A 480 -18.10 11.80 41.59
CA THR A 480 -16.74 11.50 42.04
C THR A 480 -15.77 12.67 41.83
N GLY A 481 -16.08 13.59 40.91
CA GLY A 481 -15.20 14.70 40.53
C GLY A 481 -14.03 14.29 39.62
N GLU A 482 -13.93 13.01 39.27
CA GLU A 482 -12.85 12.45 38.44
C GLU A 482 -13.07 12.74 36.95
N ASP A 483 -11.98 12.82 36.20
CA ASP A 483 -12.02 12.97 34.75
C ASP A 483 -12.45 11.66 34.10
N VAL A 484 -13.55 11.70 33.33
CA VAL A 484 -13.99 10.59 32.48
C VAL A 484 -13.37 10.79 31.09
N LEU A 485 -12.59 9.82 30.65
CA LEU A 485 -11.94 9.84 29.34
C LEU A 485 -12.94 9.54 28.21
N VAL A 486 -12.63 10.01 26.99
CA VAL A 486 -13.46 9.75 25.80
C VAL A 486 -13.65 8.25 25.54
N ARG A 487 -12.59 7.45 25.66
CA ARG A 487 -12.68 5.99 25.50
C ARG A 487 -13.69 5.33 26.44
N ASP A 488 -13.88 5.90 27.63
CA ASP A 488 -14.72 5.36 28.71
C ASP A 488 -16.13 5.98 28.73
N ASP A 489 -16.38 7.05 27.95
CA ASP A 489 -17.66 7.76 27.94
C ASP A 489 -18.66 7.10 26.97
N PRO A 490 -19.76 6.49 27.45
CA PRO A 490 -20.74 5.81 26.59
C PRO A 490 -21.52 6.76 25.68
N ARG A 491 -21.44 8.08 25.89
CA ARG A 491 -22.15 9.09 25.08
C ARG A 491 -21.38 9.47 23.83
N VAL A 492 -20.07 9.22 23.81
CA VAL A 492 -19.23 9.48 22.64
C VAL A 492 -19.35 8.30 21.67
N VAL A 493 -19.74 8.59 20.43
CA VAL A 493 -19.77 7.61 19.34
C VAL A 493 -18.34 7.35 18.86
N ASP A 494 -18.03 6.10 18.55
CA ASP A 494 -16.74 5.76 17.97
C ASP A 494 -16.71 6.06 16.47
N PRO A 495 -15.87 7.01 15.99
CA PRO A 495 -15.73 7.30 14.57
C PRO A 495 -15.31 6.08 13.74
N ALA A 496 -14.52 5.16 14.33
CA ALA A 496 -14.07 3.94 13.65
C ALA A 496 -15.19 2.91 13.42
N LEU A 497 -16.37 3.10 14.05
CA LEU A 497 -17.53 2.21 13.91
C LEU A 497 -18.64 2.79 13.04
N LYS A 498 -18.42 3.91 12.36
CA LYS A 498 -19.43 4.53 11.50
C LYS A 498 -19.90 3.56 10.41
N GLU A 499 -18.97 2.95 9.69
CA GLU A 499 -19.25 2.00 8.61
C GLU A 499 -19.71 0.64 9.17
N SER A 500 -19.30 0.28 10.39
CA SER A 500 -19.81 -0.90 11.08
C SER A 500 -21.34 -0.87 11.25
N ALA A 501 -21.93 0.31 11.41
CA ALA A 501 -23.38 0.42 11.59
C ALA A 501 -24.17 -0.03 10.35
N PHE A 502 -23.59 0.10 9.15
CA PHE A 502 -24.15 -0.47 7.93
C PHE A 502 -24.13 -2.00 7.99
N LEU A 503 -22.95 -2.59 8.26
CA LEU A 503 -22.75 -4.05 8.32
C LEU A 503 -23.64 -4.72 9.37
N THR A 504 -23.48 -4.31 10.63
CA THR A 504 -24.05 -5.03 11.79
C THR A 504 -25.55 -4.80 11.97
N ASN A 505 -26.13 -3.80 11.27
CA ASN A 505 -27.55 -3.49 11.39
C ASN A 505 -28.28 -3.67 10.05
N ILE A 506 -27.88 -2.94 9.03
CA ILE A 506 -28.66 -2.80 7.77
C ILE A 506 -28.44 -4.02 6.89
N PHE A 507 -27.20 -4.45 6.73
CA PHE A 507 -26.88 -5.59 5.91
C PHE A 507 -27.36 -6.90 6.58
N ASN A 508 -27.05 -7.09 7.87
CA ASN A 508 -27.62 -8.19 8.67
C ASN A 508 -29.16 -8.21 8.64
N ARG A 509 -29.83 -7.05 8.59
CA ARG A 509 -31.30 -6.99 8.52
C ARG A 509 -31.82 -7.51 7.18
N LEU A 510 -31.21 -7.10 6.06
CA LEU A 510 -31.62 -7.58 4.74
C LEU A 510 -31.44 -9.09 4.65
N ALA A 511 -30.26 -9.60 5.05
CA ALA A 511 -29.95 -11.02 5.05
C ALA A 511 -30.96 -11.82 5.88
N ARG A 512 -31.14 -11.47 7.16
CA ARG A 512 -32.11 -12.14 8.04
C ARG A 512 -33.54 -12.09 7.51
N SER A 513 -33.94 -10.99 6.88
CA SER A 513 -35.29 -10.87 6.32
C SER A 513 -35.53 -11.87 5.20
N CYS A 514 -34.53 -12.07 4.33
CA CYS A 514 -34.60 -13.07 3.26
C CYS A 514 -34.71 -14.49 3.84
N PHE A 515 -33.76 -14.88 4.69
CA PHE A 515 -33.68 -16.24 5.21
C PHE A 515 -34.84 -16.61 6.15
N TYR A 516 -35.22 -15.74 7.09
CA TYR A 516 -36.37 -16.00 7.97
C TYR A 516 -37.70 -15.93 7.20
N GLY A 517 -37.80 -15.07 6.19
CA GLY A 517 -38.99 -15.00 5.34
C GLY A 517 -39.17 -16.26 4.51
N ALA A 518 -38.10 -16.75 3.87
CA ALA A 518 -38.14 -17.99 3.10
C ALA A 518 -38.43 -19.22 3.98
N ALA A 519 -37.91 -19.27 5.21
CA ALA A 519 -38.30 -20.30 6.17
C ALA A 519 -39.79 -20.26 6.56
N ASN A 520 -40.44 -19.10 6.41
CA ASN A 520 -41.85 -18.91 6.77
C ASN A 520 -42.82 -19.24 5.61
N VAL A 521 -42.52 -18.80 4.38
CA VAL A 521 -43.46 -18.93 3.25
C VAL A 521 -42.95 -19.75 2.08
N CYS A 522 -41.65 -20.08 2.04
CA CYS A 522 -41.02 -20.84 0.94
C CYS A 522 -40.46 -22.20 1.40
N ASP A 523 -40.88 -22.72 2.57
CA ASP A 523 -40.40 -23.99 3.14
C ASP A 523 -38.85 -24.11 3.16
N ALA A 524 -38.16 -23.01 3.48
CA ALA A 524 -36.69 -22.93 3.43
C ALA A 524 -36.06 -23.28 2.06
N HIS A 525 -36.70 -22.84 0.98
CA HIS A 525 -36.16 -22.81 -0.38
C HIS A 525 -36.14 -21.38 -0.93
N LEU A 526 -35.57 -21.18 -2.12
CA LEU A 526 -35.63 -19.88 -2.79
C LEU A 526 -37.08 -19.55 -3.19
N PRO A 527 -37.46 -18.25 -3.24
CA PRO A 527 -38.78 -17.85 -3.75
C PRO A 527 -38.99 -18.31 -5.20
N ALA A 528 -40.13 -18.94 -5.48
CA ALA A 528 -40.55 -19.33 -6.82
C ALA A 528 -40.99 -18.12 -7.67
N ALA A 529 -41.45 -17.07 -7.00
CA ALA A 529 -41.85 -15.83 -7.64
C ALA A 529 -40.66 -15.17 -8.37
N ALA A 530 -40.89 -14.69 -9.58
CA ALA A 530 -39.89 -13.94 -10.33
C ALA A 530 -39.73 -12.53 -9.73
N PRO A 531 -38.49 -12.02 -9.53
CA PRO A 531 -38.28 -10.68 -9.00
C PRO A 531 -38.86 -9.60 -9.92
N ALA A 532 -39.32 -8.51 -9.34
CA ALA A 532 -39.83 -7.36 -10.08
C ALA A 532 -38.73 -6.72 -10.92
N ALA A 533 -39.09 -6.26 -12.11
CA ALA A 533 -38.14 -5.70 -13.08
C ALA A 533 -37.37 -4.48 -12.53
N ASP A 534 -37.99 -3.68 -11.67
CA ASP A 534 -37.35 -2.53 -11.03
C ASP A 534 -36.33 -2.94 -9.95
N ALA A 535 -36.53 -4.08 -9.28
CA ALA A 535 -35.57 -4.65 -8.35
C ALA A 535 -34.33 -5.17 -9.09
N VAL A 536 -34.53 -5.92 -10.17
CA VAL A 536 -33.46 -6.41 -11.05
C VAL A 536 -32.69 -5.24 -11.69
N HIS A 537 -33.40 -4.23 -12.20
CA HIS A 537 -32.76 -3.05 -12.78
C HIS A 537 -31.92 -2.29 -11.76
N ALA A 538 -32.43 -2.08 -10.54
CA ALA A 538 -31.67 -1.42 -9.48
C ALA A 538 -30.38 -2.18 -9.11
N ALA A 539 -30.46 -3.52 -9.05
CA ALA A 539 -29.28 -4.36 -8.80
C ALA A 539 -28.24 -4.22 -9.93
N ARG A 540 -28.69 -4.26 -11.19
CA ARG A 540 -27.82 -4.07 -12.36
C ARG A 540 -27.10 -2.72 -12.35
N GLU A 541 -27.81 -1.63 -12.06
CA GLU A 541 -27.20 -0.30 -11.99
C GLU A 541 -26.18 -0.19 -10.85
N ALA A 542 -26.46 -0.78 -9.68
CA ALA A 542 -25.51 -0.82 -8.57
C ALA A 542 -24.24 -1.61 -8.94
N VAL A 543 -24.38 -2.75 -9.62
CA VAL A 543 -23.26 -3.57 -10.10
C VAL A 543 -22.40 -2.79 -11.10
N LEU A 544 -23.01 -2.15 -12.09
CA LEU A 544 -22.30 -1.34 -13.09
C LEU A 544 -21.61 -0.13 -12.46
N ALA A 545 -22.25 0.54 -11.50
CA ALA A 545 -21.67 1.67 -10.80
C ALA A 545 -20.48 1.25 -9.93
N PHE A 546 -20.61 0.14 -9.19
CA PHE A 546 -19.52 -0.42 -8.39
C PHE A 546 -18.32 -0.82 -9.27
N GLU A 547 -18.55 -1.52 -10.39
CA GLU A 547 -17.47 -1.97 -11.29
C GLU A 547 -16.61 -0.81 -11.80
N ARG A 548 -17.26 0.31 -12.16
CA ARG A 548 -16.56 1.52 -12.61
C ARG A 548 -15.71 2.14 -11.51
N ARG A 549 -16.24 2.18 -10.27
CA ARG A 549 -15.51 2.68 -9.10
C ARG A 549 -14.31 1.81 -8.74
N ALA A 550 -14.50 0.48 -8.78
CA ALA A 550 -13.42 -0.48 -8.56
C ALA A 550 -12.32 -0.36 -9.61
N TYR A 551 -12.68 -0.17 -10.89
CA TYR A 551 -11.74 0.08 -11.98
C TYR A 551 -10.86 1.32 -11.73
N GLU A 552 -11.42 2.39 -11.18
CA GLU A 552 -10.71 3.65 -10.87
C GLU A 552 -9.98 3.63 -9.51
N PHE A 553 -9.94 2.49 -8.81
CA PHE A 553 -9.43 2.37 -7.43
C PHE A 553 -10.14 3.28 -6.40
N ASP A 554 -11.41 3.62 -6.65
CA ASP A 554 -12.28 4.39 -5.75
C ASP A 554 -13.08 3.43 -4.84
N ALA A 555 -12.39 2.83 -3.87
CA ALA A 555 -13.03 1.92 -2.92
C ALA A 555 -14.09 2.64 -2.05
N HIS A 556 -13.88 3.91 -1.72
CA HIS A 556 -14.84 4.70 -0.94
C HIS A 556 -16.17 4.84 -1.69
N GLY A 557 -16.11 5.24 -2.97
CA GLY A 557 -17.27 5.35 -3.84
C GLY A 557 -17.93 4.00 -4.11
N ALA A 558 -17.14 2.93 -4.29
CA ALA A 558 -17.66 1.58 -4.45
C ALA A 558 -18.48 1.12 -3.24
N LEU A 559 -17.96 1.32 -2.02
CA LEU A 559 -18.69 0.99 -0.78
C LEU A 559 -19.96 1.86 -0.62
N ALA A 560 -19.89 3.14 -0.98
CA ALA A 560 -21.06 4.03 -0.93
C ALA A 560 -22.20 3.54 -1.84
N VAL A 561 -21.87 3.05 -3.05
CA VAL A 561 -22.86 2.46 -3.99
C VAL A 561 -23.52 1.24 -3.36
N ALA A 562 -22.75 0.31 -2.80
CA ALA A 562 -23.28 -0.90 -2.19
C ALA A 562 -24.16 -0.59 -0.96
N GLU A 563 -23.74 0.37 -0.13
CA GLU A 563 -24.50 0.82 1.03
C GLU A 563 -25.81 1.49 0.64
N GLU A 564 -25.81 2.42 -0.32
CA GLU A 564 -27.01 3.11 -0.79
C GLU A 564 -28.02 2.11 -1.39
N PHE A 565 -27.53 1.19 -2.22
CA PHE A 565 -28.34 0.12 -2.80
C PHE A 565 -29.00 -0.76 -1.73
N CYS A 566 -28.22 -1.25 -0.76
CA CYS A 566 -28.75 -2.11 0.31
C CYS A 566 -29.75 -1.36 1.22
N ARG A 567 -29.55 -0.05 1.44
CA ARG A 567 -30.52 0.79 2.19
C ARG A 567 -31.83 0.93 1.42
N ALA A 568 -31.77 1.18 0.11
CA ALA A 568 -32.95 1.25 -0.75
C ALA A 568 -33.70 -0.09 -0.79
N ALA A 569 -32.97 -1.22 -0.86
CA ALA A 569 -33.54 -2.56 -0.80
C ALA A 569 -34.28 -2.84 0.51
N ASN A 570 -33.69 -2.48 1.66
CA ASN A 570 -34.38 -2.60 2.96
C ASN A 570 -35.68 -1.76 3.00
N LYS A 571 -35.68 -0.57 2.41
CA LYS A 571 -36.88 0.27 2.34
C LYS A 571 -37.97 -0.38 1.47
N ARG A 572 -37.62 -0.88 0.28
CA ARG A 572 -38.54 -1.62 -0.59
C ARG A 572 -39.13 -2.83 0.14
N TRP A 573 -38.29 -3.63 0.78
CA TRP A 573 -38.71 -4.77 1.60
C TRP A 573 -39.68 -4.36 2.71
N ASP A 574 -39.38 -3.30 3.47
CA ASP A 574 -40.21 -2.84 4.58
C ASP A 574 -41.60 -2.38 4.14
N GLU A 575 -41.71 -1.77 2.95
CA GLU A 575 -42.98 -1.31 2.39
C GLU A 575 -43.77 -2.51 1.84
N ALA A 576 -43.13 -3.37 1.03
CA ALA A 576 -43.75 -4.50 0.38
C ALA A 576 -44.19 -5.60 1.37
N SER A 577 -43.33 -5.99 2.32
CA SER A 577 -43.65 -7.01 3.33
C SER A 577 -44.80 -6.60 4.24
N LYS A 578 -44.96 -5.31 4.54
CA LYS A 578 -46.11 -4.78 5.30
C LYS A 578 -47.38 -4.77 4.48
N ALA A 579 -47.29 -4.40 3.20
CA ALA A 579 -48.43 -4.41 2.29
C ALA A 579 -48.94 -5.84 2.05
N ALA A 580 -48.04 -6.83 2.01
CA ALA A 580 -48.33 -8.25 1.83
C ALA A 580 -48.82 -8.97 3.10
N LYS A 581 -49.15 -8.26 4.18
CA LYS A 581 -49.52 -8.88 5.45
C LYS A 581 -50.77 -9.77 5.30
N GLY A 582 -50.59 -11.08 5.45
CA GLY A 582 -51.65 -12.07 5.31
C GLY A 582 -51.89 -12.55 3.87
N ASP A 583 -51.01 -12.18 2.94
CA ASP A 583 -50.98 -12.65 1.56
C ASP A 583 -49.60 -13.25 1.27
N ASP A 584 -49.51 -14.58 1.36
CA ASP A 584 -48.24 -15.31 1.23
C ASP A 584 -47.63 -15.17 -0.16
N ALA A 585 -48.45 -15.05 -1.22
CA ALA A 585 -47.95 -14.87 -2.59
C ALA A 585 -47.35 -13.47 -2.79
N ALA A 586 -48.00 -12.43 -2.27
CA ALA A 586 -47.44 -11.07 -2.27
C ALA A 586 -46.18 -10.97 -1.39
N TYR A 587 -46.10 -11.74 -0.31
CA TYR A 587 -44.94 -11.77 0.58
C TYR A 587 -43.76 -12.51 -0.07
N GLU A 588 -44.02 -13.62 -0.75
CA GLU A 588 -43.03 -14.35 -1.56
C GLU A 588 -42.48 -13.49 -2.70
N GLN A 589 -43.33 -12.71 -3.39
CA GLN A 589 -42.88 -11.74 -4.39
C GLN A 589 -41.93 -10.69 -3.79
N ALA A 590 -42.27 -10.15 -2.61
CA ALA A 590 -41.40 -9.21 -1.91
C ALA A 590 -40.07 -9.86 -1.48
N LEU A 591 -40.08 -11.16 -1.18
CA LEU A 591 -38.87 -11.93 -0.88
C LEU A 591 -38.01 -12.10 -2.13
N ALA A 592 -38.58 -12.42 -3.29
CA ALA A 592 -37.84 -12.53 -4.54
C ALA A 592 -37.02 -11.26 -4.84
N ASP A 593 -37.64 -10.08 -4.68
CA ASP A 593 -36.96 -8.79 -4.83
C ASP A 593 -35.83 -8.60 -3.81
N ALA A 594 -36.06 -9.01 -2.55
CA ALA A 594 -35.09 -8.90 -1.48
C ALA A 594 -33.89 -9.85 -1.68
N PHE A 595 -34.12 -11.06 -2.19
CA PHE A 595 -33.09 -12.05 -2.50
C PHE A 595 -32.16 -11.60 -3.62
N VAL A 596 -32.70 -10.98 -4.69
CA VAL A 596 -31.87 -10.34 -5.73
C VAL A 596 -31.00 -9.24 -5.13
N ALA A 597 -31.57 -8.40 -4.28
CA ALA A 597 -30.80 -7.33 -3.63
C ALA A 597 -29.76 -7.86 -2.64
N LEU A 598 -30.06 -8.94 -1.90
CA LEU A 598 -29.14 -9.58 -0.97
C LEU A 598 -27.94 -10.16 -1.73
N ARG A 599 -28.20 -10.91 -2.81
CA ARG A 599 -27.13 -11.48 -3.64
C ARG A 599 -26.26 -10.39 -4.24
N ALA A 600 -26.85 -9.36 -4.84
CA ALA A 600 -26.09 -8.26 -5.41
C ALA A 600 -25.28 -7.52 -4.33
N THR A 601 -25.86 -7.22 -3.17
CA THR A 601 -25.11 -6.58 -2.06
C THR A 601 -23.94 -7.45 -1.59
N ALA A 602 -24.14 -8.77 -1.48
CA ALA A 602 -23.08 -9.70 -1.09
C ALA A 602 -21.95 -9.76 -2.14
N LEU A 603 -22.28 -9.77 -3.44
CA LEU A 603 -21.30 -9.67 -4.52
C LEU A 603 -20.45 -8.39 -4.40
N LEU A 604 -21.10 -7.23 -4.20
CA LEU A 604 -20.40 -5.95 -4.14
C LEU A 604 -19.56 -5.79 -2.86
N MET A 605 -20.02 -6.36 -1.74
CA MET A 605 -19.35 -6.21 -0.45
C MET A 605 -18.32 -7.32 -0.18
N HIS A 606 -18.31 -8.43 -0.93
CA HIS A 606 -17.38 -9.54 -0.73
C HIS A 606 -15.90 -9.12 -0.72
N PRO A 607 -15.42 -8.23 -1.62
CA PRO A 607 -14.03 -7.79 -1.55
C PRO A 607 -13.69 -6.99 -0.28
N ALA A 608 -14.66 -6.31 0.32
CA ALA A 608 -14.47 -5.48 1.51
C ALA A 608 -14.62 -6.28 2.82
N VAL A 609 -15.65 -7.13 2.89
CA VAL A 609 -16.08 -7.88 4.08
C VAL A 609 -16.37 -9.34 3.70
N PRO A 610 -15.31 -10.11 3.39
CA PRO A 610 -15.45 -11.42 2.77
C PRO A 610 -16.13 -12.44 3.69
N ALA A 611 -15.77 -12.51 4.97
CA ALA A 611 -16.24 -13.56 5.87
C ALA A 611 -17.76 -13.51 6.09
N GLY A 612 -18.32 -12.31 6.27
CA GLY A 612 -19.78 -12.17 6.40
C GLY A 612 -20.52 -12.43 5.08
N CYS A 613 -19.93 -12.07 3.94
CA CYS A 613 -20.53 -12.37 2.62
C CYS A 613 -20.47 -13.87 2.30
N GLU A 614 -19.36 -14.55 2.62
CA GLU A 614 -19.19 -16.00 2.45
C GLU A 614 -20.20 -16.78 3.30
N LYS A 615 -20.49 -16.34 4.53
CA LYS A 615 -21.60 -16.91 5.34
C LYS A 615 -22.96 -16.74 4.67
N ILE A 616 -23.22 -15.59 4.02
CA ILE A 616 -24.47 -15.39 3.25
C ILE A 616 -24.53 -16.38 2.08
N CYS A 617 -23.43 -16.55 1.35
CA CYS A 617 -23.31 -17.52 0.26
C CYS A 617 -23.60 -18.96 0.74
N GLU A 618 -22.93 -19.38 1.82
CA GLU A 618 -23.11 -20.71 2.44
C GLU A 618 -24.58 -20.93 2.83
N HIS A 619 -25.19 -19.96 3.51
CA HIS A 619 -26.58 -20.07 3.91
C HIS A 619 -27.57 -20.02 2.74
N MET A 620 -27.18 -19.41 1.62
CA MET A 620 -27.98 -19.39 0.40
C MET A 620 -27.84 -20.68 -0.41
N GLY A 621 -26.92 -21.59 -0.08
CA GLY A 621 -26.80 -22.89 -0.75
C GLY A 621 -25.92 -22.89 -2.00
N PHE A 622 -25.07 -21.86 -2.19
CA PHE A 622 -24.19 -21.75 -3.36
C PHE A 622 -22.72 -21.97 -3.02
N SER A 623 -21.93 -22.38 -4.01
CA SER A 623 -20.48 -22.33 -3.91
C SER A 623 -19.98 -20.89 -4.12
N PRO A 624 -18.88 -20.46 -3.46
CA PRO A 624 -18.32 -19.13 -3.65
C PRO A 624 -17.97 -18.82 -5.12
N GLU A 625 -17.46 -19.81 -5.86
CA GLU A 625 -17.05 -19.66 -7.27
C GLU A 625 -18.23 -19.28 -8.16
N LEU A 626 -19.43 -19.82 -7.90
CA LEU A 626 -20.63 -19.45 -8.64
C LEU A 626 -21.23 -18.13 -8.14
N PHE A 627 -21.33 -17.98 -6.81
CA PHE A 627 -22.07 -16.89 -6.19
C PHE A 627 -21.41 -15.51 -6.40
N PHE A 628 -20.07 -15.47 -6.30
CA PHE A 628 -19.27 -14.26 -6.43
C PHE A 628 -18.70 -14.05 -7.85
N SER A 629 -18.89 -15.00 -8.78
CA SER A 629 -18.43 -14.82 -10.16
C SER A 629 -19.12 -13.65 -10.86
N TRP A 630 -18.30 -12.80 -11.48
CA TRP A 630 -18.77 -11.68 -12.29
C TRP A 630 -19.22 -12.07 -13.71
N GLU A 631 -19.05 -13.32 -14.12
CA GLU A 631 -19.75 -13.86 -15.30
C GLU A 631 -21.27 -13.84 -15.06
N HIS A 632 -21.66 -14.07 -13.80
CA HIS A 632 -23.03 -14.02 -13.32
C HIS A 632 -23.35 -12.71 -12.59
N ALA A 633 -22.61 -11.61 -12.83
CA ALA A 633 -22.76 -10.38 -12.04
C ALA A 633 -24.19 -9.78 -12.02
N PHE A 634 -25.01 -10.09 -13.04
CA PHE A 634 -26.38 -9.58 -13.18
C PHE A 634 -27.46 -10.60 -12.83
N ASP A 635 -27.08 -11.83 -12.54
CA ASP A 635 -27.99 -12.94 -12.26
C ASP A 635 -28.52 -12.86 -10.82
N GLY A 636 -29.79 -13.19 -10.61
CA GLY A 636 -30.36 -13.37 -9.28
C GLY A 636 -30.15 -14.80 -8.76
N PRO A 637 -30.58 -15.10 -7.52
CA PRO A 637 -30.47 -16.45 -6.97
C PRO A 637 -31.20 -17.52 -7.81
N ALA A 638 -32.31 -17.19 -8.46
CA ALA A 638 -33.04 -18.12 -9.32
C ALA A 638 -32.22 -18.51 -10.57
N GLU A 639 -31.56 -17.54 -11.20
CA GLU A 639 -30.68 -17.78 -12.34
C GLU A 639 -29.43 -18.58 -11.92
N LEU A 640 -28.88 -18.32 -10.73
CA LEU A 640 -27.77 -19.12 -10.18
C LEU A 640 -28.19 -20.57 -9.90
N ALA A 641 -29.38 -20.80 -9.32
CA ALA A 641 -29.91 -22.14 -9.11
C ALA A 641 -30.12 -22.88 -10.45
N ALA A 642 -30.59 -22.18 -11.49
CA ALA A 642 -30.72 -22.74 -12.83
C ALA A 642 -29.36 -23.16 -13.43
N ALA A 643 -28.27 -22.43 -13.13
CA ALA A 643 -26.92 -22.82 -13.55
C ALA A 643 -26.45 -24.14 -12.88
N LEU A 644 -27.01 -24.48 -11.72
CA LEU A 644 -26.82 -25.78 -11.06
C LEU A 644 -27.78 -26.88 -11.56
N GLY A 645 -28.70 -26.54 -12.47
CA GLY A 645 -29.75 -27.46 -12.95
C GLY A 645 -30.93 -27.61 -11.98
N GLU A 646 -31.10 -26.67 -11.06
CA GLU A 646 -32.14 -26.65 -10.05
C GLU A 646 -33.21 -25.58 -10.36
N THR A 647 -34.41 -25.75 -9.80
CA THR A 647 -35.43 -24.68 -9.76
C THR A 647 -35.40 -23.99 -8.40
N PRO A 648 -35.95 -22.77 -8.25
CA PRO A 648 -36.03 -22.11 -6.94
C PRO A 648 -36.68 -22.98 -5.86
N GLU A 649 -37.72 -23.74 -6.22
CA GLU A 649 -38.44 -24.64 -5.31
C GLU A 649 -37.65 -25.89 -4.92
N SER A 650 -36.65 -26.29 -5.72
CA SER A 650 -35.76 -27.42 -5.38
C SER A 650 -34.47 -26.97 -4.69
N HIS A 651 -34.11 -25.69 -4.79
CA HIS A 651 -32.89 -25.14 -4.20
C HIS A 651 -33.09 -24.82 -2.72
N ALA A 652 -32.58 -25.69 -1.85
CA ALA A 652 -32.71 -25.54 -0.41
C ALA A 652 -31.75 -24.47 0.14
N ILE A 653 -32.26 -23.59 1.01
CA ILE A 653 -31.44 -22.67 1.79
C ILE A 653 -31.16 -23.25 3.18
N VAL A 654 -29.98 -22.96 3.74
CA VAL A 654 -29.61 -23.45 5.08
C VAL A 654 -30.28 -22.59 6.15
N PRO A 655 -31.17 -23.14 7.01
CA PRO A 655 -31.90 -22.37 8.00
C PRO A 655 -30.99 -21.63 8.98
N LEU A 656 -31.37 -20.39 9.31
CA LEU A 656 -30.63 -19.59 10.30
C LEU A 656 -31.07 -19.87 11.74
N PRO A 657 -30.12 -19.92 12.70
CA PRO A 657 -30.44 -19.80 14.12
C PRO A 657 -31.18 -18.48 14.43
N PRO A 658 -31.93 -18.41 15.55
CA PRO A 658 -32.56 -17.17 15.98
C PRO A 658 -31.52 -16.08 16.27
N ARG A 659 -31.75 -14.86 15.77
CA ARG A 659 -30.88 -13.68 15.95
C ARG A 659 -29.44 -13.90 15.43
N TYR A 660 -29.31 -14.55 14.29
CA TYR A 660 -28.02 -14.78 13.64
C TYR A 660 -27.47 -13.48 13.03
N ASP A 661 -26.21 -13.16 13.33
CA ASP A 661 -25.50 -12.01 12.75
C ASP A 661 -24.40 -12.54 11.81
N PHE A 662 -24.47 -12.16 10.53
CA PHE A 662 -23.44 -12.48 9.54
C PHE A 662 -22.18 -11.64 9.82
N PHE A 663 -22.42 -10.35 10.11
CA PHE A 663 -21.44 -9.37 10.53
C PHE A 663 -21.61 -9.08 12.03
N GLU A 664 -20.74 -9.64 12.86
CA GLU A 664 -20.83 -9.51 14.31
C GLU A 664 -20.18 -8.21 14.82
N LYS A 665 -20.69 -7.71 15.94
CA LYS A 665 -20.00 -6.67 16.71
C LYS A 665 -18.88 -7.31 17.53
N HIS A 666 -17.76 -6.60 17.69
CA HIS A 666 -16.69 -7.07 18.57
C HIS A 666 -17.22 -7.28 20.00
N PRO A 667 -16.78 -8.32 20.75
CA PRO A 667 -17.26 -8.58 22.11
C PRO A 667 -17.17 -7.37 23.06
N SER A 668 -16.13 -6.53 22.93
CA SER A 668 -15.97 -5.31 23.74
C SER A 668 -17.08 -4.27 23.52
N GLN A 669 -17.80 -4.35 22.40
CA GLN A 669 -18.87 -3.42 22.01
C GLN A 669 -20.25 -3.89 22.49
N VAL A 670 -20.36 -5.16 22.90
CA VAL A 670 -21.59 -5.73 23.44
C VAL A 670 -21.58 -5.53 24.96
N LYS A 671 -22.40 -4.61 25.47
CA LYS A 671 -22.56 -4.44 26.93
C LYS A 671 -23.06 -5.75 27.54
N GLY A 672 -22.45 -6.13 28.67
CA GLY A 672 -22.64 -7.38 29.42
C GLY A 672 -23.94 -8.15 29.15
N LYS A 673 -23.78 -9.39 28.70
CA LYS A 673 -24.76 -10.43 28.95
C LYS A 673 -24.75 -10.81 30.43
#